data_AF-A0A3C0AF14-F1
#
_entry.id   AF-A0A3C0AF14-F1
#
_cell.length_a   1.000
_cell.length_b   1.000
_cell.length_c   1.000
_cell.angle_alpha   90.00
_cell.angle_beta   90.00
_cell.angle_gamma   90.00
#
_symmetry.space_group_name_H-M   'P 1'
#
loop_
_entity.id
_entity.type
_entity.pdbx_description
1 polymer ?
#
loop_
_entity_poly.entity_id
_entity_poly.type
_entity_poly.pdbx_seq_one_letter_code
_entity_poly.pdbx_strand_id
1 'polypeptide(L)'
;SRQEEPASGWASLLLRPIVCPEVKGVTPEKRMEVRFFAPGTLVSNLDFVESIFGNAGDPYVPVNDAGLDVMHWTGHTGAVILAPHLTKLTKKEVGLPHWDDATERQQRDSMCWKTEDELYNDGMAFKMTCRTDAGVIVTLIADNYFGYCKKEVKTQISYSANLFGNAEEEHAGGTMAYPSYNLGEGFQMNSVRYNGRTFKDVLNDYGDHIEGKAEGYGIDRIYPELIYIPEDAYASLPEQCIRWTRDGNQHSIPLLPGNVYMAPSGYHLRMEKHPAAPSWRIVGTTGEGIFCHKPCTVSGGGKSEISKSVMDYMLYGPVFVSDYEKDMEYVREIIERDYSDRWLEPLAKGDPNLRPSRKVLDQNRSLGSVIKLLTPSPAYTAEFNNWLNEIPDHIRALVFIIKRIYWSDWGQDWDNHFGVDIVNGTYGHELKYRERKLVGTYLRVGLFSLSGWRTFKVRQDFIASMKIQTEDDISASVVVPARALSHLAEGEKSESCKFVINSEYRLFQRPDDAIVRGLDKQTEADLSRPGNFISNFEPLTNQQVREMSKYVVDFDAFSSPMQEMLKSAEESNSSYVVCSANPRQIDGKPTKNPRYLQIRPDLVKPFNTYVAKMATRLFRAIPADQPVHNPVNAVMLGRRNNPPDKEKGIRSLAVYSPIHYQELPELFMDFICSLTGKSPSTTGAGSEGALTKGPFNALRPAADLNSALVGFILTGYAGFSTAAGHIGPNVRVDHDISLLIPEIWCRMSSEERDPEFLIKEGLLEPLQDFDYEGQQIPASRLGYRITYKFLLRFFGRVFDNPASVFDETILKPEKQDLESFVDGIQYIAEAQQRVVMQYFQDGSYEE
;
A
#
# COMPACT_ATOMS: atom_id res chain seq x y z
N SER A 1 -1.43 -35.89 -25.42
CA SER A 1 -1.04 -35.56 -26.80
C SER A 1 -0.13 -36.59 -27.46
N ARG A 2 0.66 -37.40 -26.70
CA ARG A 2 1.60 -38.39 -27.26
C ARG A 2 1.00 -39.80 -27.48
N GLN A 3 -0.31 -39.95 -27.27
CA GLN A 3 -1.03 -41.19 -27.57
C GLN A 3 -1.27 -41.26 -29.08
N GLU A 4 -1.47 -42.46 -29.62
CA GLU A 4 -1.76 -42.68 -31.04
C GLU A 4 -3.05 -41.96 -31.48
N GLU A 5 -4.08 -41.98 -30.62
CA GLU A 5 -5.31 -41.22 -30.79
C GLU A 5 -5.46 -40.18 -29.66
N PRO A 6 -5.06 -38.92 -29.87
CA PRO A 6 -5.21 -37.87 -28.88
C PRO A 6 -6.68 -37.52 -28.64
N ALA A 7 -7.10 -37.51 -27.37
CA ALA A 7 -8.42 -37.01 -26.99
C ALA A 7 -8.62 -35.55 -27.40
N SER A 8 -9.78 -35.24 -27.96
CA SER A 8 -10.21 -33.88 -28.33
C SER A 8 -11.56 -33.56 -27.68
N GLY A 9 -11.71 -32.33 -27.19
CA GLY A 9 -12.90 -31.93 -26.48
C GLY A 9 -12.77 -30.54 -25.85
N TRP A 10 -13.88 -30.08 -25.28
CA TRP A 10 -13.94 -28.87 -24.47
C TRP A 10 -13.68 -29.22 -23.00
N ALA A 11 -12.93 -28.36 -22.33
CA ALA A 11 -12.86 -28.31 -20.88
C ALA A 11 -13.76 -27.16 -20.39
N SER A 12 -14.34 -27.31 -19.20
CA SER A 12 -15.15 -26.25 -18.59
C SER A 12 -14.94 -26.17 -17.09
N LEU A 13 -15.21 -25.00 -16.52
CA LEU A 13 -15.09 -24.71 -15.10
C LEU A 13 -16.27 -23.84 -14.64
N LEU A 14 -16.80 -24.12 -13.44
CA LEU A 14 -17.73 -23.25 -12.74
C LEU A 14 -16.96 -22.42 -11.71
N LEU A 15 -17.10 -21.10 -11.77
CA LEU A 15 -16.59 -20.16 -10.78
C LEU A 15 -17.77 -19.51 -10.04
N ARG A 16 -17.54 -19.12 -8.78
CA ARG A 16 -18.48 -18.34 -7.97
C ARG A 16 -17.79 -17.08 -7.39
N PRO A 17 -17.34 -16.12 -8.22
CA PRO A 17 -16.61 -14.95 -7.71
C PRO A 17 -17.51 -14.04 -6.86
N ILE A 18 -16.90 -13.41 -5.85
CA ILE A 18 -17.57 -12.47 -4.95
C ILE A 18 -17.92 -11.18 -5.72
N VAL A 19 -19.12 -10.66 -5.46
CA VAL A 19 -19.61 -9.39 -6.01
C VAL A 19 -19.96 -8.41 -4.90
N CYS A 20 -20.54 -8.88 -3.79
CA CYS A 20 -20.82 -8.09 -2.60
C CYS A 20 -20.21 -8.79 -1.38
N PRO A 21 -19.35 -8.13 -0.59
CA PRO A 21 -18.75 -8.73 0.59
C PRO A 21 -19.79 -8.97 1.71
N GLU A 22 -19.52 -9.95 2.57
CA GLU A 22 -20.25 -10.08 3.83
C GLU A 22 -19.96 -8.88 4.75
N VAL A 23 -21.02 -8.29 5.29
CA VAL A 23 -20.92 -7.45 6.49
C VAL A 23 -21.75 -8.12 7.58
N LYS A 24 -21.06 -8.83 8.49
CA LYS A 24 -21.69 -9.66 9.52
C LYS A 24 -22.74 -8.86 10.31
N GLY A 25 -23.94 -9.43 10.44
CA GLY A 25 -25.08 -8.77 11.09
C GLY A 25 -25.86 -7.79 10.21
N VAL A 26 -25.40 -7.50 8.98
CA VAL A 26 -26.04 -6.55 8.05
C VAL A 26 -26.42 -7.21 6.72
N THR A 27 -25.45 -7.77 5.99
CA THR A 27 -25.69 -8.42 4.70
C THR A 27 -24.80 -9.66 4.52
N PRO A 28 -25.33 -10.78 3.99
CA PRO A 28 -24.51 -11.92 3.62
C PRO A 28 -23.64 -11.60 2.41
N GLU A 29 -22.59 -12.39 2.21
CA GLU A 29 -21.81 -12.37 0.98
C GLU A 29 -22.69 -12.73 -0.23
N LYS A 30 -22.50 -12.03 -1.35
CA LYS A 30 -23.14 -12.35 -2.62
C LYS A 30 -22.09 -12.62 -3.70
N ARG A 31 -22.32 -13.66 -4.47
CA ARG A 31 -21.50 -14.15 -5.58
C ARG A 31 -22.33 -14.21 -6.86
N MET A 32 -21.71 -13.99 -8.00
CA MET A 32 -22.28 -14.42 -9.27
C MET A 32 -21.80 -15.84 -9.60
N GLU A 33 -22.34 -16.46 -10.64
CA GLU A 33 -21.72 -17.66 -11.23
C GLU A 33 -21.12 -17.34 -12.60
N VAL A 34 -19.99 -17.97 -12.93
CA VAL A 34 -19.34 -17.84 -14.25
C VAL A 34 -18.99 -19.22 -14.80
N ARG A 35 -19.40 -19.50 -16.03
CA ARG A 35 -19.04 -20.70 -16.79
C ARG A 35 -17.89 -20.40 -17.74
N PHE A 36 -16.72 -20.96 -17.47
CA PHE A 36 -15.57 -20.88 -18.36
C PHE A 36 -15.53 -22.08 -19.31
N PHE A 37 -15.30 -21.82 -20.59
CA PHE A 37 -15.16 -22.83 -21.63
C PHE A 37 -13.87 -22.62 -22.40
N ALA A 38 -13.07 -23.68 -22.53
CA ALA A 38 -11.82 -23.65 -23.27
C ALA A 38 -11.66 -24.94 -24.10
N PRO A 39 -11.11 -24.86 -25.32
CA PRO A 39 -10.60 -26.05 -25.99
C PRO A 39 -9.61 -26.79 -25.07
N GLY A 40 -9.58 -28.12 -25.08
CA GLY A 40 -8.73 -28.90 -24.16
C GLY A 40 -7.24 -28.59 -24.23
N THR A 41 -6.75 -28.01 -25.34
CA THR A 41 -5.38 -27.53 -25.49
C THR A 41 -5.06 -26.27 -24.65
N LEU A 42 -6.08 -25.57 -24.17
CA LEU A 42 -6.00 -24.36 -23.36
C LEU A 42 -6.44 -24.60 -21.91
N VAL A 43 -6.36 -25.85 -21.43
CA VAL A 43 -6.75 -26.20 -20.05
C VAL A 43 -5.93 -25.46 -18.98
N SER A 44 -4.72 -25.00 -19.30
CA SER A 44 -3.92 -24.15 -18.42
C SER A 44 -4.60 -22.82 -18.10
N ASN A 45 -5.46 -22.30 -18.98
CA ASN A 45 -6.25 -21.11 -18.68
C ASN A 45 -7.34 -21.38 -17.63
N LEU A 46 -7.88 -22.60 -17.57
CA LEU A 46 -8.83 -23.01 -16.54
C LEU A 46 -8.13 -23.18 -15.20
N ASP A 47 -6.98 -23.86 -15.17
CA ASP A 47 -6.10 -23.95 -13.98
C ASP A 47 -5.75 -22.55 -13.45
N PHE A 48 -5.44 -21.61 -14.34
CA PHE A 48 -5.15 -20.23 -13.99
C PHE A 48 -6.32 -19.53 -13.28
N VAL A 49 -7.53 -19.56 -13.83
CA VAL A 49 -8.69 -18.88 -13.21
C VAL A 49 -9.23 -19.64 -11.99
N GLU A 50 -9.12 -20.97 -11.96
CA GLU A 50 -9.41 -21.79 -10.78
C GLU A 50 -8.50 -21.41 -9.61
N SER A 51 -7.21 -21.24 -9.88
CA SER A 51 -6.22 -20.83 -8.89
C SER A 51 -6.49 -19.43 -8.30
N ILE A 52 -7.22 -18.56 -9.02
CA ILE A 52 -7.55 -17.21 -8.57
C ILE A 52 -8.90 -17.16 -7.87
N PHE A 53 -9.93 -17.80 -8.43
CA PHE A 53 -11.33 -17.64 -7.99
C PHE A 53 -11.95 -18.88 -7.35
N GLY A 54 -11.20 -19.98 -7.27
CA GLY A 54 -11.65 -21.27 -6.74
C GLY A 54 -12.43 -22.12 -7.74
N ASN A 55 -12.71 -23.36 -7.35
CA ASN A 55 -13.52 -24.30 -8.12
C ASN A 55 -14.88 -24.47 -7.44
N ALA A 56 -15.97 -24.15 -8.13
CA ALA A 56 -17.32 -24.28 -7.57
C ALA A 56 -17.94 -25.68 -7.79
N GLY A 57 -17.16 -26.65 -8.29
CA GLY A 57 -17.58 -28.03 -8.45
C GLY A 57 -18.35 -28.32 -9.75
N ASP A 58 -18.99 -29.48 -9.78
CA ASP A 58 -19.79 -29.93 -10.91
C ASP A 58 -21.07 -29.08 -11.05
N PRO A 59 -21.30 -28.36 -12.16
CA PRO A 59 -22.51 -27.56 -12.37
C PRO A 59 -23.79 -28.39 -12.51
N TYR A 60 -23.68 -29.71 -12.74
CA TYR A 60 -24.86 -30.57 -12.95
C TYR A 60 -25.47 -31.10 -11.66
N VAL A 61 -24.82 -30.91 -10.50
CA VAL A 61 -25.38 -31.30 -9.21
C VAL A 61 -26.14 -30.13 -8.57
N PRO A 62 -27.35 -30.35 -8.01
CA PRO A 62 -28.16 -29.28 -7.43
C PRO A 62 -27.47 -28.46 -6.32
N VAL A 63 -26.53 -29.05 -5.58
CA VAL A 63 -25.80 -28.34 -4.51
C VAL A 63 -24.94 -27.17 -5.04
N ASN A 64 -24.58 -27.21 -6.33
CA ASN A 64 -23.80 -26.16 -6.98
C ASN A 64 -24.65 -25.26 -7.90
N ASP A 65 -25.97 -25.49 -7.98
CA ASP A 65 -26.89 -24.65 -8.75
C ASP A 65 -27.11 -23.31 -8.01
N ALA A 66 -26.62 -22.23 -8.62
CA ALA A 66 -26.76 -20.87 -8.13
C ALA A 66 -28.22 -20.47 -7.84
N GLY A 67 -29.16 -20.97 -8.65
CA GLY A 67 -30.58 -20.66 -8.54
C GLY A 67 -31.24 -21.25 -7.28
N LEU A 68 -30.62 -22.25 -6.66
CA LEU A 68 -31.08 -22.82 -5.39
C LEU A 68 -30.48 -22.12 -4.16
N ASP A 69 -29.38 -21.39 -4.32
CA ASP A 69 -28.73 -20.58 -3.29
C ASP A 69 -29.00 -19.06 -3.47
N VAL A 70 -30.29 -18.71 -3.45
CA VAL A 70 -30.76 -17.31 -3.61
C VAL A 70 -30.18 -16.35 -2.56
N MET A 71 -29.78 -16.87 -1.40
CA MET A 71 -29.23 -16.06 -0.32
C MET A 71 -27.81 -15.58 -0.59
N HIS A 72 -27.03 -16.30 -1.39
CA HIS A 72 -25.65 -15.90 -1.71
C HIS A 72 -25.41 -15.71 -3.22
N TRP A 73 -26.43 -15.89 -4.07
CA TRP A 73 -26.36 -15.52 -5.48
C TRP A 73 -26.82 -14.06 -5.70
N THR A 74 -26.17 -13.36 -6.63
CA THR A 74 -26.60 -12.02 -7.07
C THR A 74 -27.74 -12.05 -8.08
N GLY A 75 -28.10 -13.22 -8.62
CA GLY A 75 -29.06 -13.34 -9.72
C GLY A 75 -28.44 -13.21 -11.12
N HIS A 76 -27.10 -13.15 -11.22
CA HIS A 76 -26.39 -12.93 -12.49
C HIS A 76 -25.52 -14.12 -12.88
N THR A 77 -25.46 -14.40 -14.18
CA THR A 77 -24.69 -15.50 -14.76
C THR A 77 -23.76 -15.01 -15.86
N GLY A 78 -22.50 -15.43 -15.78
CA GLY A 78 -21.46 -15.13 -16.75
C GLY A 78 -21.05 -16.34 -17.58
N ALA A 79 -20.59 -16.11 -18.81
CA ALA A 79 -19.92 -17.12 -19.61
C ALA A 79 -18.67 -16.54 -20.28
N VAL A 80 -17.57 -17.28 -20.29
CA VAL A 80 -16.32 -16.93 -20.99
C VAL A 80 -15.89 -18.08 -21.89
N ILE A 81 -15.61 -17.78 -23.15
CA ILE A 81 -15.26 -18.77 -24.17
C ILE A 81 -13.92 -18.37 -24.81
N LEU A 82 -12.90 -19.23 -24.70
CA LEU A 82 -11.60 -19.01 -25.31
C LEU A 82 -11.59 -19.52 -26.76
N ALA A 83 -11.28 -18.62 -27.70
CA ALA A 83 -11.32 -18.88 -29.13
C ALA A 83 -10.20 -18.13 -29.88
N PRO A 84 -8.91 -18.40 -29.61
CA PRO A 84 -7.78 -17.70 -30.23
C PRO A 84 -7.70 -17.87 -31.75
N HIS A 85 -8.42 -18.83 -32.33
CA HIS A 85 -8.46 -19.03 -33.78
C HIS A 85 -9.27 -17.94 -34.52
N LEU A 86 -10.09 -17.15 -33.82
CA LEU A 86 -10.93 -16.11 -34.43
C LEU A 86 -10.14 -14.95 -35.04
N THR A 87 -8.87 -14.75 -34.66
CA THR A 87 -7.98 -13.74 -35.25
C THR A 87 -7.66 -14.00 -36.72
N LYS A 88 -8.03 -15.17 -37.25
CA LYS A 88 -7.80 -15.56 -38.65
C LYS A 88 -8.99 -15.27 -39.57
N LEU A 89 -10.14 -14.87 -39.03
CA LEU A 89 -11.34 -14.60 -39.83
C LEU A 89 -11.23 -13.24 -40.51
N THR A 90 -11.71 -13.12 -41.74
CA THR A 90 -11.78 -11.82 -42.43
C THR A 90 -13.01 -11.02 -41.97
N LYS A 91 -12.93 -9.70 -42.07
CA LYS A 91 -14.05 -8.78 -41.83
C LYS A 91 -15.25 -9.12 -42.72
N LYS A 92 -15.00 -9.53 -43.96
CA LYS A 92 -16.04 -9.94 -44.92
C LYS A 92 -16.70 -11.26 -44.52
N GLU A 93 -15.93 -12.28 -44.12
CA GLU A 93 -16.46 -13.59 -43.70
C GLU A 93 -17.39 -13.49 -42.48
N VAL A 94 -17.12 -12.56 -41.57
CA VAL A 94 -17.98 -12.30 -40.41
C VAL A 94 -19.13 -11.34 -40.69
N GLY A 95 -19.29 -10.91 -41.95
CA GLY A 95 -20.45 -10.12 -42.41
C GLY A 95 -20.37 -8.62 -42.17
N LEU A 96 -19.18 -8.03 -41.95
CA LEU A 96 -19.05 -6.58 -41.87
C LEU A 96 -19.29 -5.92 -43.25
N PRO A 97 -19.80 -4.68 -43.29
CA PRO A 97 -20.06 -3.98 -44.54
C PRO A 97 -18.75 -3.57 -45.25
N HIS A 98 -18.85 -3.37 -46.57
CA HIS A 98 -17.81 -2.65 -47.30
C HIS A 98 -17.72 -1.20 -46.77
N TRP A 99 -16.54 -0.58 -46.86
CA TRP A 99 -16.26 0.76 -46.34
C TRP A 99 -17.29 1.81 -46.79
N ASP A 100 -17.68 1.77 -48.07
CA ASP A 100 -18.60 2.73 -48.66
C ASP A 100 -20.05 2.59 -48.14
N ASP A 101 -20.40 1.43 -47.61
CA ASP A 101 -21.72 1.15 -47.02
C ASP A 101 -21.70 1.27 -45.48
N ALA A 102 -20.54 1.56 -44.89
CA ALA A 102 -20.36 1.63 -43.45
C ALA A 102 -20.74 3.01 -42.89
N THR A 103 -21.37 3.00 -41.71
CA THR A 103 -21.60 4.23 -40.92
C THR A 103 -20.27 4.85 -40.48
N GLU A 104 -20.25 6.15 -40.17
CA GLU A 104 -19.06 6.84 -39.65
C GLU A 104 -18.47 6.12 -38.42
N ARG A 105 -19.34 5.59 -37.56
CA ARG A 105 -18.95 4.81 -36.39
C ARG A 105 -18.24 3.51 -36.77
N GLN A 106 -18.78 2.77 -37.73
CA GLN A 106 -18.16 1.53 -38.22
C GLN A 106 -16.81 1.80 -38.87
N GLN A 107 -16.70 2.88 -39.65
CA GLN A 107 -15.43 3.31 -40.24
C GLN A 107 -14.38 3.65 -39.18
N ARG A 108 -14.77 4.42 -38.15
CA ARG A 108 -13.91 4.82 -37.04
C ARG A 108 -13.41 3.63 -36.22
N ASP A 109 -14.28 2.67 -35.95
CA ASP A 109 -13.96 1.48 -35.14
C ASP A 109 -13.36 0.34 -36.01
N SER A 110 -13.07 0.60 -37.29
CA SER A 110 -12.59 -0.41 -38.26
C SER A 110 -13.51 -1.63 -38.40
N MET A 111 -14.81 -1.45 -38.17
CA MET A 111 -15.89 -2.45 -38.33
C MET A 111 -16.46 -2.44 -39.75
N CYS A 112 -15.57 -2.37 -40.74
CA CYS A 112 -15.86 -2.44 -42.18
C CYS A 112 -14.56 -2.78 -42.92
N TRP A 113 -14.66 -3.19 -44.19
CA TRP A 113 -13.51 -3.58 -45.01
C TRP A 113 -13.43 -2.79 -46.32
N LYS A 114 -12.21 -2.50 -46.79
CA LYS A 114 -11.91 -1.97 -48.12
C LYS A 114 -11.44 -3.08 -49.06
N THR A 115 -10.71 -4.06 -48.54
CA THR A 115 -10.33 -5.27 -49.27
C THR A 115 -10.83 -6.52 -48.57
N GLU A 116 -11.13 -7.57 -49.35
CA GLU A 116 -11.82 -8.76 -48.83
C GLU A 116 -10.96 -9.60 -47.87
N ASP A 117 -9.65 -9.44 -47.92
CA ASP A 117 -8.64 -10.14 -47.13
C ASP A 117 -8.32 -9.47 -45.78
N GLU A 118 -8.92 -8.31 -45.49
CA GLU A 118 -8.75 -7.65 -44.20
C GLU A 118 -9.23 -8.54 -43.05
N LEU A 119 -8.33 -8.88 -42.13
CA LEU A 119 -8.64 -9.67 -40.95
C LEU A 119 -9.49 -8.86 -39.96
N TYR A 120 -10.41 -9.54 -39.27
CA TYR A 120 -11.17 -8.93 -38.18
C TYR A 120 -10.20 -8.43 -37.10
N ASN A 121 -10.42 -7.19 -36.65
CA ASN A 121 -9.51 -6.49 -35.72
C ASN A 121 -8.04 -6.52 -36.18
N ASP A 122 -7.82 -6.51 -37.49
CA ASP A 122 -6.50 -6.54 -38.14
C ASP A 122 -5.64 -7.74 -37.73
N GLY A 123 -6.28 -8.86 -37.36
CA GLY A 123 -5.63 -10.08 -36.90
C GLY A 123 -5.09 -10.01 -35.46
N MET A 124 -5.39 -8.92 -34.74
CA MET A 124 -4.96 -8.70 -33.36
C MET A 124 -5.95 -9.33 -32.37
N ALA A 125 -5.45 -9.63 -31.17
CA ALA A 125 -6.28 -10.12 -30.07
C ALA A 125 -7.44 -9.16 -29.74
N PHE A 126 -8.61 -9.72 -29.46
CA PHE A 126 -9.79 -8.97 -29.02
C PHE A 126 -10.63 -9.79 -28.03
N LYS A 127 -11.57 -9.11 -27.38
CA LYS A 127 -12.70 -9.74 -26.70
C LYS A 127 -14.00 -9.18 -27.27
N MET A 128 -15.04 -10.00 -27.30
CA MET A 128 -16.37 -9.61 -27.78
C MET A 128 -17.40 -10.03 -26.74
N THR A 129 -18.18 -9.07 -26.25
CA THR A 129 -19.11 -9.26 -25.12
C THR A 129 -20.54 -8.95 -25.55
N CYS A 130 -21.46 -9.85 -25.20
CA CYS A 130 -22.90 -9.65 -25.30
C CYS A 130 -23.54 -9.70 -23.91
N ARG A 131 -24.45 -8.77 -23.61
CA ARG A 131 -25.11 -8.61 -22.31
C ARG A 131 -26.35 -7.73 -22.45
N THR A 132 -27.32 -7.93 -21.57
CA THR A 132 -28.53 -7.10 -21.42
C THR A 132 -28.82 -6.83 -19.94
N ASP A 133 -29.96 -6.24 -19.62
CA ASP A 133 -30.50 -6.07 -18.26
C ASP A 133 -31.08 -7.37 -17.67
N ALA A 134 -31.16 -8.47 -18.46
CA ALA A 134 -31.63 -9.77 -18.00
C ALA A 134 -30.63 -10.50 -17.06
N GLY A 135 -29.48 -9.91 -16.79
CA GLY A 135 -28.49 -10.43 -15.84
C GLY A 135 -27.55 -11.52 -16.38
N VAL A 136 -27.45 -11.66 -17.71
CA VAL A 136 -26.53 -12.61 -18.36
C VAL A 136 -25.50 -11.89 -19.21
N ILE A 137 -24.22 -12.24 -19.03
CA ILE A 137 -23.08 -11.71 -19.79
C ILE A 137 -22.26 -12.84 -20.41
N VAL A 138 -21.99 -12.76 -21.72
CA VAL A 138 -21.22 -13.75 -22.47
C VAL A 138 -20.07 -13.06 -23.18
N THR A 139 -18.84 -13.56 -22.98
CA THR A 139 -17.64 -13.00 -23.62
C THR A 139 -16.84 -14.07 -24.35
N LEU A 140 -16.48 -13.77 -25.60
CA LEU A 140 -15.49 -14.49 -26.38
C LEU A 140 -14.12 -13.81 -26.26
N ILE A 141 -13.05 -14.57 -26.06
CA ILE A 141 -11.68 -14.06 -26.02
C ILE A 141 -10.86 -14.69 -27.15
N ALA A 142 -10.41 -13.87 -28.09
CA ALA A 142 -9.61 -14.27 -29.25
C ALA A 142 -8.09 -14.22 -28.97
N ASP A 143 -7.69 -14.76 -27.82
CA ASP A 143 -6.31 -14.92 -27.38
C ASP A 143 -6.27 -15.93 -26.22
N ASN A 144 -5.09 -16.42 -25.85
CA ASN A 144 -4.92 -17.35 -24.73
C ASN A 144 -3.99 -16.83 -23.62
N TYR A 145 -3.55 -15.57 -23.67
CA TYR A 145 -2.81 -14.99 -22.57
C TYR A 145 -3.70 -14.87 -21.32
N PHE A 146 -3.20 -15.41 -20.22
CA PHE A 146 -3.91 -15.55 -18.94
C PHE A 146 -4.49 -14.24 -18.40
N GLY A 147 -3.84 -13.10 -18.67
CA GLY A 147 -4.33 -11.79 -18.23
C GLY A 147 -5.74 -11.46 -18.73
N TYR A 148 -6.10 -11.86 -19.95
CA TYR A 148 -7.46 -11.67 -20.47
C TYR A 148 -8.49 -12.47 -19.67
N CYS A 149 -8.15 -13.70 -19.27
CA CYS A 149 -9.04 -14.55 -18.48
C CYS A 149 -9.34 -13.93 -17.10
N LYS A 150 -8.30 -13.49 -16.38
CA LYS A 150 -8.46 -12.80 -15.09
C LYS A 150 -9.30 -11.53 -15.23
N LYS A 151 -8.99 -10.69 -16.21
CA LYS A 151 -9.67 -9.40 -16.40
C LYS A 151 -11.09 -9.54 -16.95
N GLU A 152 -11.42 -10.65 -17.60
CA GLU A 152 -12.80 -10.90 -18.00
C GLU A 152 -13.68 -11.32 -16.81
N VAL A 153 -13.16 -12.10 -15.85
CA VAL A 153 -13.87 -12.32 -14.58
C VAL A 153 -14.13 -10.98 -13.88
N LYS A 154 -13.13 -10.08 -13.84
CA LYS A 154 -13.30 -8.71 -13.33
C LYS A 154 -14.45 -7.97 -14.02
N THR A 155 -14.51 -8.01 -15.36
CA THR A 155 -15.60 -7.38 -16.13
C THR A 155 -16.97 -7.94 -15.79
N GLN A 156 -17.08 -9.24 -15.61
CA GLN A 156 -18.35 -9.89 -15.27
C GLN A 156 -18.78 -9.60 -13.82
N ILE A 157 -17.84 -9.51 -12.86
CA ILE A 157 -18.10 -9.02 -11.50
C ILE A 157 -18.63 -7.58 -11.56
N SER A 158 -17.97 -6.70 -12.34
CA SER A 158 -18.40 -5.30 -12.52
C SER A 158 -19.80 -5.21 -13.11
N TYR A 159 -20.13 -6.03 -14.11
CA TYR A 159 -21.47 -6.12 -14.66
C TYR A 159 -22.49 -6.54 -13.59
N SER A 160 -22.19 -7.59 -12.82
CA SER A 160 -23.07 -8.06 -11.74
C SER A 160 -23.26 -7.03 -10.63
N ALA A 161 -22.21 -6.27 -10.25
CA ALA A 161 -22.29 -5.24 -9.22
C ALA A 161 -23.23 -4.11 -9.62
N ASN A 162 -23.10 -3.63 -10.87
CA ASN A 162 -23.94 -2.57 -11.42
C ASN A 162 -25.43 -2.94 -11.46
N LEU A 163 -25.77 -4.17 -11.87
CA LEU A 163 -27.16 -4.61 -11.92
C LEU A 163 -27.73 -5.00 -10.54
N PHE A 164 -26.89 -5.50 -9.62
CA PHE A 164 -27.30 -5.87 -8.27
C PHE A 164 -27.63 -4.64 -7.40
N GLY A 165 -26.86 -3.56 -7.57
CA GLY A 165 -26.98 -2.33 -6.77
C GLY A 165 -26.34 -2.44 -5.39
N ASN A 166 -25.99 -1.28 -4.82
CA ASN A 166 -25.30 -1.15 -3.52
C ASN A 166 -23.98 -1.94 -3.38
N ALA A 167 -23.42 -2.43 -4.49
CA ALA A 167 -22.12 -3.08 -4.56
C ALA A 167 -21.28 -2.44 -5.66
N GLU A 168 -19.96 -2.39 -5.45
CA GLU A 168 -19.02 -1.88 -6.45
C GLU A 168 -17.94 -2.92 -6.72
N GLU A 169 -17.57 -3.05 -7.99
CA GLU A 169 -16.32 -3.70 -8.39
C GLU A 169 -15.27 -2.62 -8.55
N GLU A 170 -14.12 -2.77 -7.90
CA GLU A 170 -13.10 -1.73 -7.86
C GLU A 170 -11.74 -2.24 -8.34
N HIS A 171 -11.06 -1.41 -9.12
CA HIS A 171 -9.66 -1.61 -9.44
C HIS A 171 -8.79 -0.92 -8.38
N ALA A 172 -8.63 -1.58 -7.24
CA ALA A 172 -8.06 -0.99 -6.04
C ALA A 172 -7.06 -1.92 -5.34
N GLY A 173 -6.10 -1.30 -4.65
CA GLY A 173 -5.22 -1.94 -3.68
C GLY A 173 -5.55 -1.45 -2.27
N GLY A 174 -5.12 -2.17 -1.24
CA GLY A 174 -5.54 -1.83 0.11
C GLY A 174 -4.79 -2.58 1.20
N THR A 175 -4.71 -1.95 2.37
CA THR A 175 -4.11 -2.57 3.55
C THR A 175 -4.76 -2.06 4.84
N MET A 176 -4.88 -2.94 5.83
CA MET A 176 -4.91 -2.51 7.23
C MET A 176 -3.48 -2.21 7.68
N ALA A 177 -3.23 -1.03 8.24
CA ALA A 177 -1.92 -0.62 8.74
C ALA A 177 -1.97 -0.32 10.25
N TYR A 178 -1.13 -1.00 11.01
CA TYR A 178 -1.00 -0.85 12.46
C TYR A 178 0.35 -0.22 12.81
N PRO A 179 0.39 0.99 13.41
CA PRO A 179 1.61 1.61 13.88
C PRO A 179 2.46 0.67 14.73
N SER A 180 3.74 0.61 14.41
CA SER A 180 4.73 -0.14 15.19
C SER A 180 5.89 0.75 15.61
N TYR A 181 6.50 0.40 16.75
CA TYR A 181 7.51 1.20 17.42
C TYR A 181 8.63 0.32 17.99
N ASN A 182 9.87 0.79 17.87
CA ASN A 182 11.01 0.20 18.56
C ASN A 182 11.02 0.72 19.99
N LEU A 183 10.77 -0.16 20.96
CA LEU A 183 10.64 0.14 22.38
C LEU A 183 11.97 0.06 23.14
N GLY A 184 13.05 -0.35 22.47
CA GLY A 184 14.36 -0.50 23.08
C GLY A 184 14.50 -1.79 23.89
N GLU A 185 15.15 -1.69 25.05
CA GLU A 185 15.50 -2.83 25.90
C GLU A 185 14.51 -3.06 27.06
N GLY A 186 13.62 -2.11 27.37
CA GLY A 186 12.65 -2.26 28.47
C GLY A 186 11.38 -1.47 28.22
N PHE A 187 10.21 -2.04 28.57
CA PHE A 187 8.92 -1.40 28.31
C PHE A 187 7.85 -1.78 29.34
N GLN A 188 7.15 -0.76 29.84
CA GLN A 188 6.05 -0.88 30.78
C GLN A 188 4.70 -0.78 30.03
N MET A 189 3.83 -1.81 30.11
CA MET A 189 2.64 -1.89 29.26
C MET A 189 1.61 -0.78 29.51
N ASN A 190 1.35 -0.40 30.75
CA ASN A 190 0.42 0.69 31.09
C ASN A 190 0.97 2.11 30.83
N SER A 191 2.14 2.25 30.19
CA SER A 191 2.71 3.57 29.83
C SER A 191 2.16 4.15 28.51
N VAL A 192 1.46 3.36 27.70
CA VAL A 192 0.74 3.82 26.49
C VAL A 192 -0.72 4.17 26.81
N ARG A 193 -1.45 4.76 25.86
CA ARG A 193 -2.90 5.00 26.01
C ARG A 193 -3.60 3.66 26.29
N TYR A 194 -3.88 3.45 27.56
CA TYR A 194 -4.51 2.25 28.10
C TYR A 194 -6.03 2.40 28.00
N ASN A 195 -6.73 1.31 27.68
CA ASN A 195 -8.20 1.29 27.59
C ASN A 195 -8.89 1.06 28.95
N GLY A 196 -8.13 1.06 30.05
CA GLY A 196 -8.67 0.88 31.41
C GLY A 196 -9.00 -0.57 31.78
N ARG A 197 -8.75 -1.55 30.89
CA ARG A 197 -9.16 -2.95 31.06
C ARG A 197 -8.05 -3.83 31.62
N THR A 198 -8.38 -4.71 32.55
CA THR A 198 -7.40 -5.64 33.14
C THR A 198 -7.36 -6.98 32.40
N PHE A 199 -6.30 -7.78 32.60
CA PHE A 199 -6.28 -9.15 32.09
C PHE A 199 -7.42 -10.00 32.68
N LYS A 200 -7.86 -9.70 33.90
CA LYS A 200 -9.04 -10.34 34.49
C LYS A 200 -10.30 -10.06 33.67
N ASP A 201 -10.49 -8.83 33.21
CA ASP A 201 -11.64 -8.47 32.36
C ASP A 201 -11.57 -9.20 31.01
N VAL A 202 -10.38 -9.28 30.41
CA VAL A 202 -10.15 -10.04 29.17
C VAL A 202 -10.46 -11.52 29.35
N LEU A 203 -10.02 -12.14 30.44
CA LEU A 203 -10.29 -13.55 30.69
C LEU A 203 -11.78 -13.82 30.95
N ASN A 204 -12.49 -12.89 31.58
CA ASN A 204 -13.94 -13.00 31.77
C ASN A 204 -14.69 -12.93 30.42
N ASP A 205 -14.30 -12.02 29.53
CA ASP A 205 -14.97 -11.82 28.24
C ASP A 205 -14.61 -12.88 27.19
N TYR A 206 -13.39 -13.42 27.25
CA TYR A 206 -12.81 -14.23 26.19
C TYR A 206 -12.23 -15.58 26.68
N GLY A 207 -12.63 -16.07 27.85
CA GLY A 207 -12.11 -17.31 28.45
C GLY A 207 -12.28 -18.58 27.60
N ASP A 208 -13.25 -18.58 26.68
CA ASP A 208 -13.43 -19.65 25.70
C ASP A 208 -12.32 -19.67 24.63
N HIS A 209 -11.66 -18.55 24.40
CA HIS A 209 -10.54 -18.40 23.46
C HIS A 209 -9.17 -18.45 24.15
N ILE A 210 -9.13 -18.20 25.46
CA ILE A 210 -7.90 -18.00 26.22
C ILE A 210 -7.78 -19.05 27.32
N GLU A 211 -6.70 -19.80 27.31
CA GLU A 211 -6.32 -20.65 28.43
C GLU A 211 -5.63 -19.81 29.51
N GLY A 212 -6.39 -19.35 30.50
CA GLY A 212 -5.86 -18.60 31.65
C GLY A 212 -4.97 -19.43 32.56
N LYS A 213 -3.89 -18.84 33.06
CA LYS A 213 -2.91 -19.44 33.98
C LYS A 213 -2.99 -18.81 35.37
N ALA A 214 -2.65 -19.57 36.40
CA ALA A 214 -2.77 -19.13 37.79
C ALA A 214 -1.93 -17.89 38.09
N GLU A 215 -0.78 -17.76 37.41
CA GLU A 215 0.19 -16.69 37.51
C GLU A 215 -0.33 -15.34 36.97
N GLY A 216 -1.47 -15.30 36.26
CA GLY A 216 -2.08 -14.05 35.77
C GLY A 216 -1.71 -13.66 34.35
N TYR A 217 -1.49 -14.66 33.51
CA TYR A 217 -1.39 -14.51 32.05
C TYR A 217 -2.27 -15.57 31.39
N GLY A 218 -2.41 -15.52 30.06
CA GLY A 218 -3.18 -16.49 29.29
C GLY A 218 -2.48 -16.88 28.00
N ILE A 219 -2.84 -18.04 27.45
CA ILE A 219 -2.34 -18.52 26.16
C ILE A 219 -3.53 -18.66 25.23
N ASP A 220 -3.41 -18.14 24.01
CA ASP A 220 -4.46 -18.31 23.00
C ASP A 220 -4.61 -19.81 22.62
N ARG A 221 -5.85 -20.26 22.53
CA ARG A 221 -6.16 -21.68 22.25
C ARG A 221 -5.96 -22.08 20.79
N ILE A 222 -5.96 -21.12 19.87
CA ILE A 222 -5.77 -21.35 18.42
C ILE A 222 -4.29 -21.23 18.06
N TYR A 223 -3.62 -20.20 18.59
CA TYR A 223 -2.20 -19.92 18.35
C TYR A 223 -1.44 -19.78 19.67
N PRO A 224 -0.83 -20.87 20.20
CA PRO A 224 -0.10 -20.83 21.47
C PRO A 224 1.03 -19.79 21.55
N GLU A 225 1.52 -19.32 20.40
CA GLU A 225 2.50 -18.23 20.27
C GLU A 225 1.93 -16.86 20.64
N LEU A 226 0.61 -16.69 20.69
CA LEU A 226 -0.08 -15.50 21.20
C LEU A 226 -0.36 -15.67 22.70
N ILE A 227 0.29 -14.83 23.50
CA ILE A 227 0.26 -14.86 24.95
C ILE A 227 -0.35 -13.56 25.47
N TYR A 228 -1.38 -13.66 26.30
CA TYR A 228 -2.04 -12.52 26.93
C TYR A 228 -1.38 -12.21 28.26
N ILE A 229 -0.89 -10.98 28.43
CA ILE A 229 -0.15 -10.52 29.61
C ILE A 229 -0.96 -9.44 30.35
N PRO A 230 -0.74 -9.24 31.66
CA PRO A 230 -1.45 -8.22 32.41
C PRO A 230 -1.04 -6.80 32.03
N GLU A 231 -1.93 -5.87 32.32
CA GLU A 231 -1.83 -4.44 32.03
C GLU A 231 -0.60 -3.76 32.63
N ASP A 232 -0.09 -4.26 33.75
CA ASP A 232 1.05 -3.73 34.49
C ASP A 232 2.36 -4.48 34.19
N ALA A 233 2.36 -5.38 33.21
CA ALA A 233 3.55 -6.13 32.83
C ALA A 233 4.69 -5.22 32.35
N TYR A 234 5.91 -5.60 32.72
CA TYR A 234 7.17 -5.00 32.30
C TYR A 234 7.95 -6.01 31.46
N ALA A 235 8.22 -5.68 30.21
CA ALA A 235 9.08 -6.45 29.33
C ALA A 235 10.53 -5.97 29.44
N SER A 236 11.46 -6.89 29.61
CA SER A 236 12.90 -6.64 29.79
C SER A 236 13.69 -7.52 28.83
N LEU A 237 14.41 -6.90 27.90
CA LEU A 237 15.31 -7.58 26.97
C LEU A 237 16.61 -8.04 27.64
N PRO A 238 17.25 -7.26 28.54
CA PRO A 238 18.47 -7.71 29.22
C PRO A 238 18.22 -8.90 30.15
N GLU A 239 17.09 -8.92 30.85
CA GLU A 239 16.68 -10.06 31.69
C GLU A 239 15.97 -11.15 30.87
N GLN A 240 15.62 -10.84 29.62
CA GLN A 240 14.88 -11.70 28.69
C GLN A 240 13.57 -12.26 29.27
N CYS A 241 12.81 -11.42 29.97
CA CYS A 241 11.56 -11.81 30.60
C CYS A 241 10.49 -10.72 30.52
N ILE A 242 9.23 -11.12 30.68
CA ILE A 242 8.11 -10.23 30.97
C ILE A 242 7.65 -10.53 32.39
N ARG A 243 7.61 -9.52 33.26
CA ARG A 243 7.31 -9.66 34.68
C ARG A 243 6.22 -8.71 35.16
N TRP A 244 5.45 -9.14 36.15
CA TRP A 244 4.38 -8.37 36.78
C TRP A 244 4.22 -8.79 38.24
N THR A 245 3.39 -8.06 38.99
CA THR A 245 3.10 -8.39 40.38
C THR A 245 1.63 -8.79 40.52
N ARG A 246 1.36 -9.95 41.13
CA ARG A 246 0.01 -10.41 41.42
C ARG A 246 -0.05 -10.95 42.84
N ASP A 247 -1.07 -10.52 43.60
CA ASP A 247 -1.27 -10.94 45.00
C ASP A 247 -0.02 -10.76 45.89
N GLY A 248 0.76 -9.70 45.62
CA GLY A 248 2.01 -9.39 46.32
C GLY A 248 3.23 -10.21 45.88
N ASN A 249 3.07 -11.17 44.96
CA ASN A 249 4.15 -12.00 44.43
C ASN A 249 4.58 -11.52 43.03
N GLN A 250 5.88 -11.55 42.76
CA GLN A 250 6.39 -11.34 41.40
C GLN A 250 6.24 -12.61 40.57
N HIS A 251 5.71 -12.45 39.36
CA HIS A 251 5.62 -13.51 38.35
C HIS A 251 6.38 -13.08 37.10
N SER A 252 6.86 -14.05 36.33
CA SER A 252 7.51 -13.78 35.05
C SER A 252 7.35 -14.93 34.06
N ILE A 253 7.39 -14.59 32.78
CA ILE A 253 7.48 -15.51 31.64
C ILE A 253 8.66 -15.09 30.75
N PRO A 254 9.24 -16.02 29.96
CA PRO A 254 10.34 -15.68 29.08
C PRO A 254 9.90 -14.78 27.91
N LEU A 255 10.74 -13.83 27.52
CA LEU A 255 10.59 -13.03 26.30
C LEU A 255 11.32 -13.73 25.14
N LEU A 256 10.57 -14.46 24.33
CA LEU A 256 11.11 -15.28 23.23
C LEU A 256 10.78 -14.72 21.83
N PRO A 257 11.69 -14.85 20.85
CA PRO A 257 11.37 -14.63 19.44
C PRO A 257 10.27 -15.58 18.94
N GLY A 258 9.46 -15.13 17.99
CA GLY A 258 8.34 -15.90 17.43
C GLY A 258 7.02 -15.78 18.20
N ASN A 259 7.07 -15.44 19.49
CA ASN A 259 5.89 -15.17 20.30
C ASN A 259 5.42 -13.72 20.21
N VAL A 260 4.12 -13.51 20.42
CA VAL A 260 3.46 -12.20 20.54
C VAL A 260 2.83 -12.08 21.91
N TYR A 261 3.14 -11.00 22.64
CA TYR A 261 2.64 -10.76 24.00
C TYR A 261 1.66 -9.59 24.01
N MET A 262 0.38 -9.85 24.21
CA MET A 262 -0.72 -8.89 24.06
C MET A 262 -1.27 -8.46 25.41
N ALA A 263 -1.27 -7.15 25.68
CA ALA A 263 -1.95 -6.58 26.85
C ALA A 263 -3.46 -6.41 26.61
N PRO A 264 -4.25 -6.15 27.66
CA PRO A 264 -5.70 -5.96 27.55
C PRO A 264 -6.14 -4.79 26.65
N SER A 265 -5.24 -3.85 26.36
CA SER A 265 -5.47 -2.77 25.39
C SER A 265 -5.36 -3.23 23.93
N GLY A 266 -5.02 -4.49 23.66
CA GLY A 266 -4.68 -4.99 22.33
C GLY A 266 -3.28 -4.56 21.87
N TYR A 267 -2.59 -3.67 22.60
CA TYR A 267 -1.19 -3.36 22.35
C TYR A 267 -0.36 -4.60 22.59
N HIS A 268 0.51 -4.95 21.64
CA HIS A 268 1.24 -6.21 21.70
C HIS A 268 2.72 -6.05 21.37
N LEU A 269 3.54 -6.88 22.00
CA LEU A 269 4.99 -6.89 21.92
C LEU A 269 5.49 -8.11 21.16
N ARG A 270 6.61 -7.94 20.47
CA ARG A 270 7.43 -9.05 19.95
C ARG A 270 8.91 -8.75 20.14
N MET A 271 9.71 -9.80 20.27
CA MET A 271 11.17 -9.71 20.25
C MET A 271 11.66 -9.88 18.81
N GLU A 272 12.41 -8.90 18.30
CA GLU A 272 12.86 -8.86 16.90
C GLU A 272 14.37 -8.61 16.82
N LYS A 273 15.06 -9.34 15.94
CA LYS A 273 16.49 -9.12 15.68
C LYS A 273 16.66 -7.92 14.76
N HIS A 274 17.64 -7.07 15.03
CA HIS A 274 17.96 -5.96 14.14
C HIS A 274 18.47 -6.52 12.80
N PRO A 275 17.94 -6.07 11.64
CA PRO A 275 18.27 -6.66 10.33
C PRO A 275 19.75 -6.57 9.96
N ALA A 276 20.45 -5.54 10.43
CA ALA A 276 21.85 -5.25 10.10
C ALA A 276 22.77 -5.11 11.32
N ALA A 277 22.33 -5.54 12.50
CA ALA A 277 23.15 -5.45 13.72
C ALA A 277 22.97 -6.72 14.56
N PRO A 278 23.97 -7.14 15.35
CA PRO A 278 23.84 -8.29 16.24
C PRO A 278 22.95 -8.01 17.47
N SER A 279 22.19 -6.91 17.48
CA SER A 279 21.30 -6.51 18.57
C SER A 279 19.87 -7.03 18.37
N TRP A 280 19.15 -7.11 19.48
CA TRP A 280 17.72 -7.40 19.53
C TRP A 280 16.97 -6.18 20.06
N ARG A 281 15.67 -6.11 19.79
CA ARG A 281 14.79 -5.04 20.24
C ARG A 281 13.42 -5.57 20.60
N ILE A 282 12.74 -4.88 21.51
CA ILE A 282 11.31 -5.06 21.73
C ILE A 282 10.58 -4.17 20.72
N VAL A 283 9.67 -4.75 19.94
CA VAL A 283 8.79 -4.01 19.04
C VAL A 283 7.37 -4.05 19.59
N GLY A 284 6.75 -2.88 19.72
CA GLY A 284 5.36 -2.75 20.11
C GLY A 284 4.47 -2.31 18.95
N THR A 285 3.27 -2.87 18.86
CA THR A 285 2.29 -2.57 17.82
C THR A 285 0.94 -2.25 18.47
N THR A 286 0.22 -1.25 17.92
CA THR A 286 -1.05 -0.78 18.49
C THR A 286 -2.19 -1.78 18.30
N GLY A 287 -3.20 -1.71 19.17
CA GLY A 287 -4.39 -2.55 19.10
C GLY A 287 -5.35 -2.19 17.95
N GLU A 288 -5.35 -0.92 17.56
CA GLU A 288 -6.17 -0.39 16.48
C GLU A 288 -5.29 -0.04 15.28
N GLY A 289 -5.79 -0.35 14.09
CA GLY A 289 -5.17 -0.01 12.81
C GLY A 289 -6.13 0.79 11.95
N ILE A 290 -5.67 1.24 10.79
CA ILE A 290 -6.51 1.94 9.82
C ILE A 290 -6.56 1.18 8.51
N PHE A 291 -7.70 1.20 7.84
CA PHE A 291 -7.81 0.70 6.47
C PHE A 291 -7.46 1.84 5.50
N CYS A 292 -6.31 1.73 4.84
CA CYS A 292 -5.93 2.53 3.68
C CYS A 292 -6.38 1.84 2.38
N HIS A 293 -7.30 2.48 1.65
CA HIS A 293 -7.86 2.02 0.38
C HIS A 293 -7.31 2.89 -0.76
N LYS A 294 -6.82 2.27 -1.85
CA LYS A 294 -6.17 2.93 -2.99
C LYS A 294 -6.86 2.56 -4.30
N PRO A 295 -8.03 3.17 -4.59
CA PRO A 295 -8.78 2.93 -5.82
C PRO A 295 -8.26 3.77 -6.99
N CYS A 296 -8.86 3.56 -8.17
CA CYS A 296 -8.74 4.43 -9.34
C CYS A 296 -7.30 4.85 -9.69
N THR A 297 -6.35 3.93 -9.49
CA THR A 297 -4.92 4.20 -9.61
C THR A 297 -4.41 3.65 -10.92
N VAL A 298 -4.05 4.54 -11.84
CA VAL A 298 -3.54 4.18 -13.17
C VAL A 298 -2.30 3.28 -13.08
N SER A 299 -2.01 2.53 -14.14
CA SER A 299 -0.84 1.66 -14.20
C SER A 299 0.45 2.43 -13.89
N GLY A 300 1.11 2.05 -12.79
CA GLY A 300 2.33 2.69 -12.29
C GLY A 300 2.09 3.93 -11.41
N GLY A 301 0.84 4.15 -10.96
CA GLY A 301 0.51 5.05 -9.84
C GLY A 301 0.73 4.41 -8.45
N GLY A 302 1.23 3.17 -8.41
CA GLY A 302 1.61 2.48 -7.17
C GLY A 302 0.42 1.92 -6.37
N LYS A 303 -0.53 1.26 -7.03
CA LYS A 303 -1.71 0.63 -6.41
C LYS A 303 -1.32 -0.41 -5.35
N SER A 304 -0.56 -1.44 -5.74
CA SER A 304 -0.12 -2.53 -4.86
C SER A 304 0.93 -2.09 -3.83
N GLU A 305 1.55 -0.92 -4.02
CA GLU A 305 2.56 -0.38 -3.10
C GLU A 305 1.98 -0.03 -1.72
N ILE A 306 0.66 0.23 -1.65
CA ILE A 306 -0.03 0.53 -0.38
C ILE A 306 0.17 -0.59 0.66
N SER A 307 0.16 -1.87 0.22
CA SER A 307 0.30 -3.05 1.07
C SER A 307 1.72 -3.59 1.17
N LYS A 308 2.67 -3.09 0.37
CA LYS A 308 4.07 -3.52 0.45
C LYS A 308 4.75 -2.98 1.71
N SER A 309 5.74 -3.72 2.19
CA SER A 309 6.56 -3.32 3.32
C SER A 309 7.56 -2.25 2.90
N VAL A 310 7.67 -1.18 3.67
CA VAL A 310 8.71 -0.17 3.46
C VAL A 310 10.09 -0.65 3.95
N MET A 311 10.15 -1.78 4.68
CA MET A 311 11.42 -2.32 5.21
C MET A 311 12.42 -2.70 4.12
N ASP A 312 11.93 -3.15 2.96
CA ASP A 312 12.81 -3.54 1.83
C ASP A 312 13.53 -2.34 1.21
N TYR A 313 13.08 -1.12 1.51
CA TYR A 313 13.67 0.15 1.07
C TYR A 313 14.43 0.87 2.19
N MET A 314 14.59 0.23 3.35
CA MET A 314 15.40 0.75 4.45
C MET A 314 16.86 0.39 4.28
N LEU A 315 17.71 1.34 4.65
CA LEU A 315 19.14 1.17 4.79
C LEU A 315 19.55 1.24 6.25
N TYR A 316 20.59 0.51 6.58
CA TYR A 316 21.17 0.48 7.90
C TYR A 316 22.62 0.92 7.80
N GLY A 317 22.98 1.93 8.59
CA GLY A 317 24.30 2.53 8.55
C GLY A 317 24.69 3.10 9.91
N PRO A 318 25.95 3.52 10.09
CA PRO A 318 26.40 4.09 11.35
C PRO A 318 25.74 5.44 11.61
N VAL A 319 25.63 5.79 12.89
CA VAL A 319 25.30 7.15 13.32
C VAL A 319 26.59 7.97 13.31
N PHE A 320 26.64 9.00 12.47
CA PHE A 320 27.87 9.76 12.25
C PHE A 320 28.08 10.86 13.29
N VAL A 321 29.34 11.04 13.70
CA VAL A 321 29.86 12.25 14.34
C VAL A 321 30.97 12.85 13.46
N SER A 322 31.04 14.16 13.38
CA SER A 322 32.07 14.88 12.64
C SER A 322 33.33 15.02 13.50
N ASP A 323 33.19 15.64 14.67
CA ASP A 323 34.25 15.84 15.66
C ASP A 323 33.64 15.52 17.02
N TYR A 324 33.96 14.34 17.57
CA TYR A 324 33.27 13.80 18.74
C TYR A 324 33.23 14.78 19.91
N GLU A 325 34.35 15.44 20.23
CA GLU A 325 34.44 16.33 21.38
C GLU A 325 33.58 17.57 21.17
N LYS A 326 33.70 18.23 20.01
CA LYS A 326 32.91 19.43 19.68
C LYS A 326 31.42 19.12 19.52
N ASP A 327 31.10 18.01 18.87
CA ASP A 327 29.72 17.60 18.65
C ASP A 327 29.04 17.32 19.99
N MET A 328 29.70 16.61 20.93
CA MET A 328 29.14 16.32 22.25
C MET A 328 29.03 17.56 23.14
N GLU A 329 29.94 18.52 23.03
CA GLU A 329 29.82 19.83 23.69
C GLU A 329 28.58 20.59 23.20
N TYR A 330 28.36 20.63 21.88
CA TYR A 330 27.19 21.29 21.30
C TYR A 330 25.88 20.56 21.67
N VAL A 331 25.89 19.23 21.67
CA VAL A 331 24.76 18.42 22.15
C VAL A 331 24.45 18.73 23.61
N ARG A 332 25.47 18.89 24.47
CA ARG A 332 25.30 19.27 25.87
C ARG A 332 24.65 20.65 26.01
N GLU A 333 25.10 21.64 25.25
CA GLU A 333 24.48 22.97 25.20
C GLU A 333 22.98 22.88 24.91
N ILE A 334 22.61 22.11 23.89
CA ILE A 334 21.20 21.90 23.51
C ILE A 334 20.42 21.21 24.63
N ILE A 335 20.96 20.15 25.22
CA ILE A 335 20.27 19.37 26.26
C ILE A 335 20.03 20.20 27.53
N GLU A 336 21.00 21.03 27.90
CA GLU A 336 21.00 21.79 29.16
C GLU A 336 20.39 23.20 29.02
N ARG A 337 20.20 23.71 27.80
CA ARG A 337 19.59 25.02 27.52
C ARG A 337 18.19 25.17 28.15
N ASP A 338 17.95 26.34 28.73
CA ASP A 338 16.58 26.79 29.05
C ASP A 338 15.91 27.32 27.78
N TYR A 339 14.70 26.83 27.53
CA TYR A 339 13.92 27.14 26.33
C TYR A 339 12.75 28.09 26.62
N SER A 340 12.64 28.62 27.83
CA SER A 340 11.49 29.44 28.26
C SER A 340 11.39 30.78 27.52
N ASP A 341 12.47 31.23 26.90
CA ASP A 341 12.62 32.47 26.11
C ASP A 341 12.12 32.36 24.65
N ARG A 342 11.79 31.15 24.17
CA ARG A 342 11.57 30.88 22.74
C ARG A 342 10.34 31.52 22.10
N TRP A 343 9.34 31.98 22.87
CA TRP A 343 8.01 32.30 22.34
C TRP A 343 7.92 33.74 21.79
N LEU A 344 7.25 33.92 20.64
CA LEU A 344 7.15 35.20 19.92
C LEU A 344 6.35 36.30 20.68
N GLU A 345 5.35 35.92 21.48
CA GLU A 345 4.50 36.83 22.26
C GLU A 345 4.55 36.44 23.75
N PRO A 346 4.41 37.40 24.70
CA PRO A 346 4.15 37.05 26.09
C PRO A 346 2.82 36.30 26.16
N LEU A 347 2.91 35.01 26.41
CA LEU A 347 1.76 34.13 26.57
C LEU A 347 0.81 34.70 27.65
N ALA A 348 -0.50 34.57 27.44
CA ALA A 348 -1.51 35.13 28.35
C ALA A 348 -1.35 34.56 29.76
N LYS A 349 -1.55 35.37 30.81
CA LYS A 349 -1.36 34.94 32.21
C LYS A 349 -2.23 33.70 32.52
N GLY A 350 -1.59 32.57 32.80
CA GLY A 350 -2.25 31.26 32.99
C GLY A 350 -2.16 30.30 31.79
N ASP A 351 -1.53 30.71 30.68
CA ASP A 351 -1.25 29.85 29.54
C ASP A 351 -0.42 28.63 29.99
N PRO A 352 -0.81 27.39 29.63
CA PRO A 352 -0.08 26.19 30.01
C PRO A 352 1.40 26.19 29.56
N ASN A 353 1.75 26.99 28.54
CA ASN A 353 3.12 27.17 28.06
C ASN A 353 3.94 28.21 28.86
N LEU A 354 3.34 28.97 29.79
CA LEU A 354 4.03 29.83 30.77
C LEU A 354 4.66 29.04 31.93
N ARG A 355 4.40 27.74 32.02
CA ARG A 355 5.08 26.86 32.98
C ARG A 355 6.56 26.71 32.58
N PRO A 356 7.48 26.47 33.52
CA PRO A 356 8.89 26.18 33.20
C PRO A 356 8.98 25.07 32.14
N SER A 357 9.74 25.33 31.07
CA SER A 357 9.91 24.35 30.00
C SER A 357 10.51 23.06 30.58
N ARG A 358 9.89 21.90 30.32
CA ARG A 358 10.46 20.59 30.70
C ARG A 358 11.87 20.47 30.10
N LYS A 359 12.85 19.97 30.84
CA LYS A 359 14.21 19.74 30.29
C LYS A 359 14.17 18.73 29.14
N VAL A 360 15.17 18.75 28.26
CA VAL A 360 15.22 17.84 27.10
C VAL A 360 15.15 16.37 27.56
N LEU A 361 16.00 15.97 28.51
CA LEU A 361 16.09 14.59 29.00
C LEU A 361 15.02 14.20 30.05
N ASP A 362 14.10 15.10 30.42
CA ASP A 362 13.02 14.81 31.37
C ASP A 362 12.15 13.62 30.87
N GLN A 363 11.93 12.60 31.71
CA GLN A 363 11.16 11.41 31.36
C GLN A 363 9.70 11.75 30.97
N ASN A 364 9.15 12.84 31.51
CA ASN A 364 7.82 13.33 31.13
C ASN A 364 7.81 14.10 29.80
N ARG A 365 8.96 14.29 29.16
CA ARG A 365 9.09 14.91 27.84
C ARG A 365 9.32 13.83 26.78
N SER A 366 8.36 13.65 25.88
CA SER A 366 8.47 12.67 24.80
C SER A 366 9.51 13.07 23.75
N LEU A 367 10.06 12.08 23.03
CA LEU A 367 10.96 12.32 21.88
C LEU A 367 10.32 13.24 20.84
N GLY A 368 9.05 13.00 20.49
CA GLY A 368 8.33 13.86 19.56
C GLY A 368 8.21 15.32 20.03
N SER A 369 8.11 15.56 21.35
CA SER A 369 8.13 16.91 21.91
C SER A 369 9.51 17.56 21.86
N VAL A 370 10.60 16.77 21.86
CA VAL A 370 11.97 17.26 21.65
C VAL A 370 12.20 17.57 20.18
N ILE A 371 11.76 16.72 19.26
CA ILE A 371 11.78 16.99 17.81
C ILE A 371 11.04 18.31 17.53
N LYS A 372 9.82 18.47 18.05
CA LYS A 372 9.05 19.72 17.90
C LYS A 372 9.79 20.95 18.45
N LEU A 373 10.50 20.81 19.57
CA LEU A 373 11.28 21.91 20.17
C LEU A 373 12.43 22.35 19.28
N LEU A 374 13.11 21.37 18.68
CA LEU A 374 14.30 21.60 17.86
C LEU A 374 13.96 21.77 16.37
N THR A 375 12.69 22.08 16.08
CA THR A 375 12.18 22.33 14.73
C THR A 375 11.70 23.78 14.65
N PRO A 376 12.16 24.58 13.66
CA PRO A 376 11.70 25.95 13.48
C PRO A 376 10.18 26.07 13.45
N SER A 377 9.65 27.10 14.09
CA SER A 377 8.20 27.32 14.23
C SER A 377 7.83 28.79 14.15
N PRO A 378 6.73 29.17 13.47
CA PRO A 378 6.24 30.55 13.48
C PRO A 378 5.81 31.03 14.87
N ALA A 379 5.62 30.12 15.83
CA ALA A 379 5.33 30.47 17.22
C ALA A 379 6.58 30.90 18.00
N TYR A 380 7.78 30.70 17.45
CA TYR A 380 9.04 31.05 18.09
C TYR A 380 9.56 32.42 17.67
N THR A 381 10.39 33.03 18.51
CA THR A 381 11.11 34.27 18.17
C THR A 381 11.99 34.06 16.93
N ALA A 382 12.21 35.13 16.16
CA ALA A 382 13.08 35.08 14.98
C ALA A 382 14.50 34.62 15.36
N GLU A 383 15.02 35.09 16.49
CA GLU A 383 16.33 34.72 17.03
C GLU A 383 16.41 33.22 17.35
N PHE A 384 15.39 32.65 17.99
CA PHE A 384 15.37 31.22 18.31
C PHE A 384 15.28 30.36 17.04
N ASN A 385 14.45 30.76 16.06
CA ASN A 385 14.38 30.07 14.77
C ASN A 385 15.69 30.13 13.99
N ASN A 386 16.40 31.27 14.03
CA ASN A 386 17.72 31.39 13.40
C ASN A 386 18.73 30.47 14.08
N TRP A 387 18.78 30.45 15.41
CA TRP A 387 19.63 29.49 16.14
C TRP A 387 19.27 28.04 15.79
N LEU A 388 17.98 27.68 15.74
CA LEU A 388 17.57 26.35 15.33
C LEU A 388 18.09 26.00 13.93
N ASN A 389 18.00 26.91 12.97
CA ASN A 389 18.50 26.70 11.60
C ASN A 389 20.02 26.55 11.51
N GLU A 390 20.78 27.09 12.47
CA GLU A 390 22.23 26.94 12.54
C GLU A 390 22.66 25.58 13.12
N ILE A 391 21.77 24.85 13.84
CA ILE A 391 22.08 23.53 14.38
C ILE A 391 22.24 22.52 13.22
N PRO A 392 23.43 21.90 13.07
CA PRO A 392 23.63 20.88 12.04
C PRO A 392 22.72 19.66 12.24
N ASP A 393 22.31 19.04 11.14
CA ASP A 393 21.38 17.90 11.18
C ASP A 393 21.95 16.69 11.94
N HIS A 394 23.27 16.45 11.86
CA HIS A 394 23.89 15.37 12.62
C HIS A 394 23.80 15.61 14.13
N ILE A 395 23.96 16.86 14.59
CA ILE A 395 23.81 17.24 16.01
C ILE A 395 22.37 16.97 16.50
N ARG A 396 21.35 17.36 15.72
CA ARG A 396 19.95 17.05 16.07
C ARG A 396 19.72 15.55 16.20
N ALA A 397 20.25 14.76 15.26
CA ALA A 397 20.16 13.30 15.31
C ALA A 397 20.82 12.71 16.57
N LEU A 398 21.96 13.26 17.02
CA LEU A 398 22.60 12.88 18.28
C LEU A 398 21.70 13.18 19.47
N VAL A 399 21.15 14.38 19.57
CA VAL A 399 20.23 14.77 20.66
C VAL A 399 19.02 13.83 20.72
N PHE A 400 18.44 13.47 19.58
CA PHE A 400 17.29 12.56 19.51
C PHE A 400 17.64 11.13 19.94
N ILE A 401 18.81 10.63 19.52
CA ILE A 401 19.31 9.31 19.94
C ILE A 401 19.57 9.29 21.44
N ILE A 402 20.27 10.30 21.97
CA ILE A 402 20.57 10.40 23.40
C ILE A 402 19.28 10.47 24.20
N LYS A 403 18.33 11.32 23.79
CA LYS A 403 17.00 11.39 24.41
C LYS A 403 16.31 10.04 24.43
N ARG A 404 16.44 9.24 23.38
CA ARG A 404 15.78 7.93 23.28
C ARG A 404 16.41 6.88 24.19
N ILE A 405 17.73 6.87 24.31
CA ILE A 405 18.46 5.84 25.07
C ILE A 405 18.62 6.26 26.55
N TYR A 406 18.42 7.54 26.90
CA TYR A 406 18.60 8.06 28.26
C TYR A 406 17.77 7.33 29.33
N TRP A 407 18.44 6.94 30.42
CA TRP A 407 17.83 6.46 31.67
C TRP A 407 17.96 7.52 32.75
N SER A 408 16.93 7.67 33.59
CA SER A 408 16.91 8.63 34.71
C SER A 408 18.14 8.51 35.62
N ASP A 409 18.62 7.28 35.82
CA ASP A 409 19.71 6.96 36.75
C ASP A 409 21.07 7.50 36.28
N TRP A 410 21.20 7.89 35.01
CA TRP A 410 22.43 8.49 34.48
C TRP A 410 22.61 9.93 34.96
N GLY A 411 21.53 10.62 35.34
CA GLY A 411 21.60 12.00 35.82
C GLY A 411 22.27 12.94 34.82
N GLN A 412 23.32 13.65 35.26
CA GLN A 412 24.11 14.61 34.47
C GLN A 412 25.26 13.97 33.69
N ASP A 413 25.59 12.71 33.99
CA ASP A 413 26.73 11.97 33.45
C ASP A 413 26.34 11.13 32.22
N TRP A 414 25.28 11.54 31.51
CA TRP A 414 24.70 10.78 30.40
C TRP A 414 25.67 10.62 29.22
N ASP A 415 26.59 11.57 29.03
CA ASP A 415 27.56 11.59 27.94
C ASP A 415 28.65 10.52 28.08
N ASN A 416 28.98 10.10 29.31
CA ASN A 416 29.92 9.01 29.57
C ASN A 416 29.46 7.64 29.03
N HIS A 417 28.20 7.53 28.62
CA HIS A 417 27.66 6.34 27.97
C HIS A 417 27.79 6.34 26.45
N PHE A 418 28.29 7.44 25.87
CA PHE A 418 28.53 7.60 24.45
C PHE A 418 30.03 7.76 24.19
N GLY A 419 30.45 7.41 22.99
CA GLY A 419 31.86 7.46 22.61
C GLY A 419 32.07 7.11 21.15
N VAL A 420 33.32 7.11 20.72
CA VAL A 420 33.75 6.61 19.41
C VAL A 420 35.01 5.77 19.55
N ASP A 421 35.28 4.92 18.58
CA ASP A 421 36.58 4.22 18.51
C ASP A 421 37.72 5.21 18.29
N ILE A 422 38.90 4.94 18.85
CA ILE A 422 40.13 5.62 18.45
C ILE A 422 40.76 4.79 17.33
N VAL A 423 40.70 5.29 16.11
CA VAL A 423 41.28 4.64 14.92
C VAL A 423 42.57 5.37 14.57
N ASN A 424 43.70 4.66 14.62
CA ASN A 424 45.03 5.21 14.34
C ASN A 424 45.39 6.47 15.16
N GLY A 425 44.93 6.55 16.41
CA GLY A 425 45.21 7.67 17.31
C GLY A 425 44.28 8.88 17.17
N THR A 426 43.28 8.82 16.29
CA THR A 426 42.24 9.85 16.12
C THR A 426 40.87 9.29 16.45
N TYR A 427 39.98 10.12 17.00
CA TYR A 427 38.58 9.75 17.18
C TYR A 427 37.95 9.36 15.83
N GLY A 428 37.24 8.24 15.82
CA GLY A 428 36.46 7.79 14.69
C GLY A 428 35.16 8.57 14.54
N HIS A 429 34.44 8.29 13.47
CA HIS A 429 33.22 9.02 13.09
C HIS A 429 31.93 8.25 13.36
N GLU A 430 31.98 7.11 14.06
CA GLU A 430 30.82 6.27 14.33
C GLU A 430 30.48 6.31 15.82
N LEU A 431 29.31 6.85 16.15
CA LEU A 431 28.84 6.92 17.54
C LEU A 431 28.60 5.52 18.10
N LYS A 432 29.12 5.30 19.30
CA LYS A 432 28.85 4.14 20.13
C LYS A 432 27.96 4.50 21.31
N TYR A 433 27.17 3.52 21.72
CA TYR A 433 26.56 3.47 23.03
C TYR A 433 27.24 2.36 23.82
N ARG A 434 27.99 2.74 24.87
CA ARG A 434 28.93 1.86 25.58
C ARG A 434 29.89 1.22 24.55
N GLU A 435 30.05 -0.10 24.59
CA GLU A 435 30.91 -0.84 23.65
C GLU A 435 30.26 -1.12 22.28
N ARG A 436 28.99 -0.74 22.08
CA ARG A 436 28.21 -1.11 20.89
C ARG A 436 28.12 0.04 19.90
N LYS A 437 28.45 -0.24 18.63
CA LYS A 437 28.19 0.69 17.52
C LYS A 437 26.69 0.90 17.35
N LEU A 438 26.25 2.15 17.26
CA LEU A 438 24.87 2.47 16.97
C LEU A 438 24.60 2.40 15.47
N VAL A 439 23.53 1.69 15.12
CA VAL A 439 23.08 1.55 13.74
C VAL A 439 21.82 2.39 13.55
N GLY A 440 21.94 3.45 12.75
CA GLY A 440 20.84 4.26 12.27
C GLY A 440 20.06 3.53 11.19
N THR A 441 18.76 3.83 11.11
CA THR A 441 17.90 3.40 10.01
C THR A 441 17.61 4.61 9.11
N TYR A 442 17.71 4.40 7.80
CA TYR A 442 17.51 5.43 6.78
C TYR A 442 16.51 4.91 5.77
N LEU A 443 15.65 5.79 5.27
CA LEU A 443 14.66 5.47 4.25
C LEU A 443 14.97 6.24 2.96
N ARG A 444 14.92 5.55 1.83
CA ARG A 444 14.98 6.19 0.51
C ARG A 444 13.68 6.95 0.24
N VAL A 445 13.80 8.23 -0.12
CA VAL A 445 12.67 9.06 -0.58
C VAL A 445 13.10 9.90 -1.79
N GLY A 446 13.01 9.28 -2.96
CA GLY A 446 13.39 9.84 -4.25
C GLY A 446 14.87 9.68 -4.61
N LEU A 447 15.20 10.12 -5.82
CA LEU A 447 16.54 10.03 -6.41
C LEU A 447 17.13 11.44 -6.58
N PHE A 448 18.42 11.59 -6.32
CA PHE A 448 19.20 12.82 -6.50
C PHE A 448 19.88 12.88 -7.88
N SER A 449 20.13 11.72 -8.50
CA SER A 449 20.67 11.58 -9.85
C SER A 449 20.28 10.22 -10.44
N LEU A 450 20.72 9.87 -11.66
CA LEU A 450 20.49 8.55 -12.26
C LEU A 450 20.97 7.38 -11.36
N SER A 451 21.88 7.62 -10.42
CA SER A 451 22.43 6.62 -9.50
C SER A 451 22.42 7.00 -8.01
N GLY A 452 22.16 8.27 -7.66
CA GLY A 452 22.19 8.75 -6.27
C GLY A 452 20.83 8.67 -5.58
N TRP A 453 20.78 8.09 -4.38
CA TRP A 453 19.57 8.02 -3.56
C TRP A 453 19.47 9.20 -2.61
N ARG A 454 18.25 9.76 -2.45
CA ARG A 454 17.95 10.68 -1.34
C ARG A 454 17.56 9.82 -0.14
N THR A 455 18.42 9.78 0.88
CA THR A 455 18.23 8.94 2.05
C THR A 455 18.05 9.82 3.29
N PHE A 456 17.04 9.49 4.09
CA PHE A 456 16.65 10.27 5.25
C PHE A 456 16.64 9.40 6.49
N LYS A 457 17.27 9.87 7.58
CA LYS A 457 17.26 9.16 8.85
C LYS A 457 15.84 9.10 9.39
N VAL A 458 15.34 7.89 9.65
CA VAL A 458 14.08 7.70 10.38
C VAL A 458 14.33 7.80 11.88
N ARG A 459 13.24 8.04 12.62
CA ARG A 459 13.29 8.07 14.08
C ARG A 459 13.78 6.76 14.64
N GLN A 460 14.54 6.85 15.74
CA GLN A 460 15.09 5.67 16.40
C GLN A 460 14.01 4.73 16.95
N ASP A 461 12.83 5.28 17.27
CA ASP A 461 11.66 4.54 17.74
C ASP A 461 10.70 4.13 16.60
N PHE A 462 10.99 4.46 15.35
CA PHE A 462 10.17 4.06 14.21
C PHE A 462 10.40 2.59 13.84
N ILE A 463 9.31 1.85 13.65
CA ILE A 463 9.29 0.55 12.98
C ILE A 463 8.21 0.60 11.91
N ALA A 464 8.46 0.00 10.74
CA ALA A 464 7.45 -0.12 9.70
C ALA A 464 6.15 -0.70 10.27
N SER A 465 5.01 -0.16 9.85
CA SER A 465 3.71 -0.61 10.29
C SER A 465 3.50 -2.09 9.99
N MET A 466 2.78 -2.79 10.88
CA MET A 466 2.31 -4.12 10.55
C MET A 466 1.16 -3.95 9.55
N LYS A 467 1.35 -4.47 8.34
CA LYS A 467 0.39 -4.39 7.25
C LYS A 467 -0.28 -5.74 7.00
N ILE A 468 -1.61 -5.74 6.91
CA ILE A 468 -2.41 -6.87 6.42
C ILE A 468 -3.05 -6.42 5.11
N GLN A 469 -2.65 -7.05 4.00
CA GLN A 469 -3.22 -6.73 2.69
C GLN A 469 -4.72 -7.07 2.68
N THR A 470 -5.54 -6.13 2.23
CA THR A 470 -6.99 -6.30 2.13
C THR A 470 -7.45 -6.39 0.68
N GLU A 471 -6.70 -5.79 -0.24
CA GLU A 471 -7.02 -5.64 -1.66
C GLU A 471 -5.74 -5.58 -2.52
N ASP A 472 -5.86 -5.81 -3.83
CA ASP A 472 -4.73 -5.67 -4.77
C ASP A 472 -5.18 -5.27 -6.19
N ASP A 473 -6.15 -5.97 -6.79
CA ASP A 473 -6.56 -5.71 -8.18
C ASP A 473 -8.04 -5.90 -8.51
N ILE A 474 -8.71 -6.90 -7.94
CA ILE A 474 -10.16 -7.10 -8.09
C ILE A 474 -10.80 -7.05 -6.71
N SER A 475 -11.46 -5.94 -6.41
CA SER A 475 -12.09 -5.68 -5.12
C SER A 475 -13.62 -5.68 -5.28
N ALA A 476 -14.31 -6.33 -4.35
CA ALA A 476 -15.75 -6.23 -4.21
C ALA A 476 -16.06 -5.41 -2.95
N SER A 477 -16.92 -4.41 -3.07
CA SER A 477 -17.26 -3.53 -1.95
C SER A 477 -18.76 -3.29 -1.79
N VAL A 478 -19.14 -2.83 -0.60
CA VAL A 478 -20.50 -2.48 -0.21
C VAL A 478 -20.45 -1.28 0.72
N VAL A 479 -21.44 -0.40 0.61
CA VAL A 479 -21.67 0.69 1.56
C VAL A 479 -22.86 0.32 2.43
N VAL A 480 -22.70 0.41 3.75
CA VAL A 480 -23.75 0.11 4.73
C VAL A 480 -23.91 1.27 5.70
N PRO A 481 -25.13 1.51 6.22
CA PRO A 481 -25.36 2.58 7.19
C PRO A 481 -24.66 2.25 8.52
N ALA A 482 -23.93 3.21 9.09
CA ALA A 482 -23.17 3.02 10.34
C ALA A 482 -24.07 2.64 11.52
N ARG A 483 -25.34 3.07 11.52
CA ARG A 483 -26.36 2.68 12.52
C ARG A 483 -26.68 1.19 12.56
N ALA A 484 -26.33 0.43 11.52
CA ALA A 484 -26.50 -1.03 11.49
C ALA A 484 -25.27 -1.77 12.05
N LEU A 485 -24.22 -1.03 12.42
CA LEU A 485 -22.96 -1.56 12.92
C LEU A 485 -22.82 -1.26 14.41
N SER A 486 -22.13 -2.15 15.11
CA SER A 486 -21.75 -1.99 16.51
C SER A 486 -20.23 -1.98 16.66
N HIS A 487 -19.73 -1.28 17.69
CA HIS A 487 -18.31 -1.29 18.06
C HIS A 487 -17.34 -0.81 16.95
N LEU A 488 -17.74 0.22 16.20
CA LEU A 488 -16.83 0.95 15.31
C LEU A 488 -15.71 1.63 16.11
N ALA A 489 -14.63 1.99 15.41
CA ALA A 489 -13.50 2.67 16.02
C ALA A 489 -13.89 4.01 16.66
N GLU A 490 -13.21 4.39 17.74
CA GLU A 490 -13.42 5.69 18.38
C GLU A 490 -13.18 6.83 17.37
N GLY A 491 -14.16 7.73 17.24
CA GLY A 491 -14.09 8.87 16.32
C GLY A 491 -14.51 8.56 14.88
N GLU A 492 -15.03 7.35 14.60
CA GLU A 492 -15.80 7.08 13.39
C GLU A 492 -17.13 7.86 13.46
N LYS A 493 -17.32 8.81 12.55
CA LYS A 493 -18.46 9.74 12.53
C LYS A 493 -19.29 9.62 11.24
N SER A 494 -18.86 8.79 10.29
CA SER A 494 -19.54 8.66 9.01
C SER A 494 -20.94 8.07 9.16
N GLU A 495 -21.90 8.59 8.39
CA GLU A 495 -23.27 8.04 8.37
C GLU A 495 -23.33 6.66 7.74
N SER A 496 -22.41 6.38 6.81
CA SER A 496 -22.21 5.10 6.17
C SER A 496 -20.75 4.69 6.19
N CYS A 497 -20.51 3.38 6.15
CA CYS A 497 -19.18 2.81 6.14
C CYS A 497 -19.03 1.89 4.93
N LYS A 498 -17.88 1.97 4.24
CA LYS A 498 -17.53 1.08 3.13
C LYS A 498 -16.75 -0.12 3.63
N PHE A 499 -17.14 -1.31 3.19
CA PHE A 499 -16.40 -2.56 3.40
C PHE A 499 -15.94 -3.11 2.07
N VAL A 500 -14.73 -3.65 2.05
CA VAL A 500 -14.10 -4.14 0.83
C VAL A 500 -13.41 -5.47 1.10
N ILE A 501 -13.50 -6.39 0.14
CA ILE A 501 -12.76 -7.65 0.14
C ILE A 501 -12.09 -7.88 -1.22
N ASN A 502 -10.90 -8.46 -1.20
CA ASN A 502 -10.26 -8.98 -2.40
C ASN A 502 -11.01 -10.22 -2.91
N SER A 503 -11.43 -10.18 -4.18
CA SER A 503 -12.13 -11.28 -4.85
C SER A 503 -11.21 -12.41 -5.31
N GLU A 504 -9.90 -12.24 -5.17
CA GLU A 504 -8.87 -13.17 -5.62
C GLU A 504 -8.25 -13.94 -4.44
N TYR A 505 -7.89 -15.20 -4.65
CA TYR A 505 -7.06 -16.01 -3.74
C TYR A 505 -5.57 -15.91 -4.06
N ARG A 506 -5.23 -15.75 -5.35
CA ARG A 506 -3.86 -15.56 -5.84
C ARG A 506 -3.77 -14.34 -6.74
N LEU A 507 -2.67 -13.61 -6.62
CA LEU A 507 -2.43 -12.33 -7.28
C LEU A 507 -1.49 -12.50 -8.46
N PHE A 508 -1.90 -12.04 -9.63
CA PHE A 508 -1.10 -12.18 -10.86
C PHE A 508 -0.03 -11.10 -10.97
N GLN A 509 1.02 -11.23 -10.17
CA GLN A 509 2.08 -10.24 -10.01
C GLN A 509 2.95 -10.09 -11.25
N ARG A 510 3.43 -8.86 -11.49
CA ARG A 510 4.48 -8.54 -12.47
C ARG A 510 5.71 -8.02 -11.72
N PRO A 511 6.71 -8.87 -11.45
CA PRO A 511 7.85 -8.48 -10.63
C PRO A 511 8.92 -7.77 -11.46
N ASP A 512 8.72 -6.47 -11.71
CA ASP A 512 9.63 -5.66 -12.53
C ASP A 512 11.05 -5.56 -11.89
N ASP A 513 11.14 -5.51 -10.56
CA ASP A 513 12.40 -5.36 -9.82
C ASP A 513 13.17 -6.68 -9.62
N ALA A 514 12.51 -7.84 -9.74
CA ALA A 514 13.10 -9.15 -9.46
C ALA A 514 14.14 -9.59 -10.50
N ILE A 515 14.26 -8.88 -11.62
CA ILE A 515 15.35 -9.07 -12.57
C ILE A 515 16.72 -8.74 -11.95
N VAL A 516 16.73 -7.84 -10.95
CA VAL A 516 17.90 -7.53 -10.13
C VAL A 516 17.96 -8.50 -8.96
N ARG A 517 18.99 -9.34 -8.95
CA ARG A 517 19.19 -10.41 -7.96
C ARG A 517 19.17 -9.86 -6.53
N GLY A 518 18.36 -10.46 -5.66
CA GLY A 518 18.27 -10.13 -4.24
C GLY A 518 17.55 -8.82 -3.91
N LEU A 519 17.10 -8.06 -4.91
CA LEU A 519 16.36 -6.81 -4.71
C LEU A 519 14.93 -7.11 -4.24
N ASP A 520 14.17 -7.89 -5.00
CA ASP A 520 12.80 -8.29 -4.64
C ASP A 520 12.81 -9.65 -3.94
N LYS A 521 13.09 -9.60 -2.63
CA LYS A 521 13.15 -10.79 -1.77
C LYS A 521 11.80 -11.51 -1.65
N GLN A 522 10.69 -10.78 -1.78
CA GLN A 522 9.35 -11.38 -1.71
C GLN A 522 9.09 -12.23 -2.95
N THR A 523 9.35 -11.70 -4.15
CA THR A 523 9.22 -12.47 -5.40
C THR A 523 10.16 -13.66 -5.41
N GLU A 524 11.42 -13.50 -4.99
CA GLU A 524 12.34 -14.63 -4.94
C GLU A 524 11.90 -15.71 -3.97
N ALA A 525 11.39 -15.35 -2.78
CA ALA A 525 10.81 -16.30 -1.85
C ALA A 525 9.55 -16.98 -2.40
N ASP A 526 8.68 -16.25 -3.10
CA ASP A 526 7.46 -16.80 -3.67
C ASP A 526 7.76 -17.77 -4.84
N LEU A 527 8.62 -17.37 -5.79
CA LEU A 527 9.04 -18.22 -6.91
C LEU A 527 9.76 -19.50 -6.46
N SER A 528 10.43 -19.46 -5.30
CA SER A 528 11.15 -20.61 -4.74
C SER A 528 10.24 -21.67 -4.11
N ARG A 529 8.95 -21.39 -3.96
CA ARG A 529 7.98 -22.34 -3.39
C ARG A 529 7.46 -23.33 -4.44
N PRO A 530 7.09 -24.56 -4.04
CA PRO A 530 6.35 -25.46 -4.92
C PRO A 530 4.91 -24.97 -5.16
N GLY A 531 4.27 -25.45 -6.23
CA GLY A 531 2.84 -25.17 -6.51
C GLY A 531 2.54 -23.81 -7.15
N ASN A 532 3.55 -23.18 -7.76
CA ASN A 532 3.41 -21.91 -8.46
C ASN A 532 2.84 -22.08 -9.87
N PHE A 533 1.99 -21.13 -10.27
CA PHE A 533 1.66 -20.89 -11.68
C PHE A 533 2.56 -19.77 -12.20
N ILE A 534 3.34 -20.05 -13.23
CA ILE A 534 4.39 -19.15 -13.74
C ILE A 534 4.21 -18.96 -15.23
N SER A 535 4.34 -17.72 -15.70
CA SER A 535 4.27 -17.35 -17.11
C SER A 535 5.37 -16.36 -17.46
N ASN A 536 5.86 -16.42 -18.69
CA ASN A 536 6.87 -15.47 -19.22
C ASN A 536 8.22 -15.47 -18.47
N PHE A 537 8.64 -16.61 -17.94
CA PHE A 537 10.00 -16.87 -17.49
C PHE A 537 10.71 -17.84 -18.43
N GLU A 538 12.03 -17.75 -18.51
CA GLU A 538 12.84 -18.66 -19.31
C GLU A 538 12.94 -20.01 -18.60
N PRO A 539 12.64 -21.14 -19.27
CA PRO A 539 12.80 -22.47 -18.69
C PRO A 539 14.28 -22.87 -18.70
N LEU A 540 14.96 -22.70 -17.57
CA LEU A 540 16.38 -23.01 -17.42
C LEU A 540 16.59 -24.51 -17.22
N THR A 541 17.55 -25.08 -17.94
CA THR A 541 18.03 -26.45 -17.75
C THR A 541 19.01 -26.55 -16.58
N ASN A 542 19.18 -27.76 -16.02
CA ASN A 542 20.15 -27.99 -14.94
C ASN A 542 21.59 -27.60 -15.34
N GLN A 543 21.95 -27.68 -16.63
CA GLN A 543 23.26 -27.23 -17.11
C GLN A 543 23.41 -25.70 -17.06
N GLN A 544 22.37 -24.96 -17.42
CA GLN A 544 22.38 -23.50 -17.33
C GLN A 544 22.47 -23.03 -15.88
N VAL A 545 21.77 -23.70 -14.96
CA VAL A 545 21.86 -23.42 -13.53
C VAL A 545 23.28 -23.68 -13.01
N ARG A 546 23.89 -24.82 -13.37
CA ARG A 546 25.30 -25.11 -13.01
C ARG A 546 26.27 -24.06 -13.53
N GLU A 547 26.03 -23.52 -14.72
CA GLU A 547 26.86 -22.44 -15.26
C GLU A 547 26.68 -21.15 -14.45
N MET A 548 25.45 -20.80 -14.07
CA MET A 548 25.18 -19.66 -13.20
C MET A 548 25.87 -19.81 -11.83
N SER A 549 25.82 -21.01 -11.24
CA SER A 549 26.41 -21.32 -9.93
C SER A 549 27.94 -21.21 -9.90
N LYS A 550 28.64 -21.25 -11.06
CA LYS A 550 30.10 -21.04 -11.12
C LYS A 550 30.52 -19.62 -10.75
N TYR A 551 29.68 -18.62 -11.04
CA TYR A 551 29.95 -17.22 -10.75
C TYR A 551 29.47 -16.88 -9.34
N VAL A 552 30.22 -17.33 -8.33
CA VAL A 552 29.80 -17.33 -6.92
C VAL A 552 29.35 -15.95 -6.42
N VAL A 553 30.08 -14.88 -6.75
CA VAL A 553 29.72 -13.50 -6.34
C VAL A 553 28.33 -13.10 -6.86
N ASP A 554 28.07 -13.48 -8.10
CA ASP A 554 26.86 -13.20 -8.85
C ASP A 554 25.68 -14.04 -8.35
N PHE A 555 25.95 -15.27 -7.91
CA PHE A 555 24.98 -16.20 -7.34
C PHE A 555 24.64 -15.84 -5.89
N ASP A 556 25.62 -15.38 -5.10
CA ASP A 556 25.43 -14.90 -3.72
C ASP A 556 24.53 -13.65 -3.65
N ALA A 557 24.39 -12.92 -4.76
CA ALA A 557 23.48 -11.78 -4.83
C ALA A 557 21.99 -12.19 -4.75
N PHE A 558 21.63 -13.45 -5.05
CA PHE A 558 20.26 -13.95 -4.83
C PHE A 558 19.94 -14.08 -3.34
N SER A 559 18.68 -13.98 -2.98
CA SER A 559 18.21 -14.35 -1.64
C SER A 559 18.38 -15.85 -1.37
N SER A 560 18.50 -16.21 -0.09
CA SER A 560 18.69 -17.61 0.33
C SER A 560 17.65 -18.58 -0.25
N PRO A 561 16.32 -18.26 -0.28
CA PRO A 561 15.34 -19.16 -0.88
C PRO A 561 15.61 -19.48 -2.36
N MET A 562 15.99 -18.48 -3.15
CA MET A 562 16.27 -18.65 -4.58
C MET A 562 17.55 -19.48 -4.79
N GLN A 563 18.59 -19.20 -4.00
CA GLN A 563 19.82 -19.99 -4.02
C GLN A 563 19.56 -21.47 -3.70
N GLU A 564 18.76 -21.74 -2.65
CA GLU A 564 18.40 -23.09 -2.23
C GLU A 564 17.58 -23.82 -3.29
N MET A 565 16.59 -23.16 -3.90
CA MET A 565 15.81 -23.74 -4.99
C MET A 565 16.69 -24.09 -6.20
N LEU A 566 17.57 -23.17 -6.63
CA LEU A 566 18.44 -23.39 -7.78
C LEU A 566 19.43 -24.53 -7.53
N LYS A 567 20.05 -24.59 -6.34
CA LYS A 567 20.91 -25.72 -5.94
C LYS A 567 20.15 -27.04 -5.91
N SER A 568 18.95 -27.04 -5.31
CA SER A 568 18.10 -28.24 -5.25
C SER A 568 17.69 -28.72 -6.65
N ALA A 569 17.48 -27.82 -7.59
CA ALA A 569 17.16 -28.17 -8.98
C ALA A 569 18.31 -28.94 -9.65
N GLU A 570 19.57 -28.56 -9.41
CA GLU A 570 20.76 -29.25 -9.95
C GLU A 570 20.91 -30.71 -9.48
N GLU A 571 20.42 -31.00 -8.27
CA GLU A 571 20.43 -32.32 -7.62
C GLU A 571 19.20 -33.17 -7.99
N SER A 572 18.16 -32.55 -8.53
CA SER A 572 16.89 -33.20 -8.85
C SER A 572 16.85 -33.83 -10.25
N ASN A 573 15.89 -34.74 -10.47
CA ASN A 573 15.52 -35.22 -11.82
C ASN A 573 14.61 -34.22 -12.58
N SER A 574 14.50 -32.96 -12.13
CA SER A 574 13.75 -31.95 -12.88
C SER A 574 14.41 -31.67 -14.22
N SER A 575 13.60 -31.46 -15.26
CA SER A 575 14.10 -31.02 -16.57
C SER A 575 14.31 -29.51 -16.65
N TYR A 576 13.57 -28.73 -15.85
CA TYR A 576 13.57 -27.27 -15.91
C TYR A 576 13.36 -26.62 -14.54
N VAL A 577 13.87 -25.40 -14.39
CA VAL A 577 13.60 -24.47 -13.28
C VAL A 577 13.49 -23.05 -13.84
N VAL A 578 12.87 -22.14 -13.11
CA VAL A 578 12.84 -20.71 -13.45
C VAL A 578 13.58 -19.90 -12.39
N CYS A 579 14.06 -18.72 -12.77
CA CYS A 579 14.79 -17.82 -11.88
C CYS A 579 14.25 -16.39 -12.02
N SER A 580 14.23 -15.64 -10.91
CA SER A 580 13.79 -14.23 -10.88
C SER A 580 14.54 -13.36 -11.91
N ALA A 581 15.83 -13.61 -12.10
CA ALA A 581 16.70 -12.87 -13.00
C ALA A 581 16.56 -13.26 -14.49
N ASN A 582 15.76 -14.27 -14.83
CA ASN A 582 15.66 -14.81 -16.19
C ASN A 582 14.21 -14.78 -16.73
N PRO A 583 13.65 -13.59 -17.01
CA PRO A 583 12.43 -13.49 -17.80
C PRO A 583 12.60 -14.16 -19.18
N ARG A 584 11.48 -14.61 -19.76
CA ARG A 584 11.44 -15.22 -21.09
C ARG A 584 12.09 -14.30 -22.13
N GLN A 585 12.90 -14.86 -23.00
CA GLN A 585 13.46 -14.13 -24.14
C GLN A 585 12.44 -14.01 -25.28
N ILE A 586 12.22 -12.79 -25.77
CA ILE A 586 11.43 -12.46 -26.96
C ILE A 586 12.35 -11.67 -27.89
N ASP A 587 12.64 -12.23 -29.06
CA ASP A 587 13.58 -11.66 -30.03
C ASP A 587 14.94 -11.28 -29.42
N GLY A 588 15.46 -12.14 -28.54
CA GLY A 588 16.73 -11.98 -27.86
C GLY A 588 16.75 -10.95 -26.72
N LYS A 589 15.59 -10.44 -26.30
CA LYS A 589 15.48 -9.51 -25.16
C LYS A 589 14.59 -10.10 -24.06
N PRO A 590 14.92 -9.91 -22.78
CA PRO A 590 14.03 -10.27 -21.69
C PRO A 590 12.69 -9.54 -21.82
N THR A 591 11.60 -10.28 -21.71
CA THR A 591 10.26 -9.69 -21.65
C THR A 591 10.12 -8.73 -20.47
N LYS A 592 9.38 -7.63 -20.67
CA LYS A 592 8.99 -6.68 -19.61
C LYS A 592 7.70 -7.10 -18.89
N ASN A 593 7.22 -8.31 -19.11
CA ASN A 593 6.01 -8.84 -18.50
C ASN A 593 6.20 -10.26 -17.93
N PRO A 594 7.22 -10.51 -17.08
CA PRO A 594 7.30 -11.73 -16.30
C PRO A 594 6.09 -11.82 -15.36
N ARG A 595 5.54 -13.01 -15.13
CA ARG A 595 4.32 -13.20 -14.34
C ARG A 595 4.34 -14.45 -13.48
N TYR A 596 3.75 -14.35 -12.29
CA TYR A 596 3.45 -15.51 -11.45
C TYR A 596 2.18 -15.26 -10.63
N LEU A 597 1.52 -16.33 -10.18
CA LEU A 597 0.42 -16.26 -9.22
C LEU A 597 0.95 -16.33 -7.79
N GLN A 598 1.07 -15.17 -7.15
CA GLN A 598 1.41 -15.05 -5.75
C GLN A 598 0.23 -15.50 -4.87
N ILE A 599 0.45 -16.39 -3.91
CA ILE A 599 -0.57 -16.66 -2.89
C ILE A 599 -0.73 -15.42 -2.04
N ARG A 600 -1.98 -15.00 -1.83
CA ARG A 600 -2.30 -13.85 -0.98
C ARG A 600 -1.54 -13.88 0.36
N PRO A 601 -0.78 -12.82 0.70
CA PRO A 601 0.07 -12.80 1.89
C PRO A 601 -0.66 -13.04 3.22
N ASP A 602 -1.92 -12.61 3.32
CA ASP A 602 -2.78 -12.84 4.50
C ASP A 602 -3.12 -14.32 4.70
N LEU A 603 -3.16 -15.11 3.63
CA LEU A 603 -3.36 -16.57 3.69
C LEU A 603 -2.05 -17.32 3.98
N VAL A 604 -0.91 -16.76 3.55
CA VAL A 604 0.43 -17.32 3.83
C VAL A 604 0.84 -17.08 5.28
N LYS A 605 0.47 -15.93 5.86
CA LYS A 605 0.81 -15.53 7.23
C LYS A 605 -0.47 -15.27 8.06
N PRO A 606 -1.34 -16.28 8.26
CA PRO A 606 -2.64 -16.10 8.90
C PRO A 606 -2.54 -15.68 10.36
N PHE A 607 -1.42 -16.02 11.04
CA PHE A 607 -1.15 -15.62 12.41
C PHE A 607 -1.20 -14.10 12.61
N ASN A 608 -0.60 -13.31 11.71
CA ASN A 608 -0.62 -11.85 11.84
C ASN A 608 -2.03 -11.27 11.68
N THR A 609 -2.82 -11.84 10.77
CA THR A 609 -4.23 -11.46 10.58
C THR A 609 -5.06 -11.79 11.83
N TYR A 610 -4.80 -12.94 12.46
CA TYR A 610 -5.45 -13.33 13.72
C TYR A 610 -5.06 -12.41 14.87
N VAL A 611 -3.76 -12.13 15.05
CA VAL A 611 -3.25 -11.19 16.07
C VAL A 611 -3.88 -9.82 15.88
N ALA A 612 -3.92 -9.28 14.66
CA ALA A 612 -4.56 -8.00 14.35
C ALA A 612 -6.05 -7.99 14.75
N LYS A 613 -6.80 -9.03 14.39
CA LYS A 613 -8.21 -9.17 14.76
C LYS A 613 -8.42 -9.21 16.28
N MET A 614 -7.60 -9.97 17.01
CA MET A 614 -7.68 -10.04 18.47
C MET A 614 -7.27 -8.71 19.12
N ALA A 615 -6.23 -8.06 18.59
CA ALA A 615 -5.77 -6.76 19.05
C ALA A 615 -6.89 -5.71 18.96
N THR A 616 -7.57 -5.62 17.81
CA THR A 616 -8.71 -4.70 17.61
C THR A 616 -9.90 -5.06 18.50
N ARG A 617 -10.21 -6.35 18.64
CA ARG A 617 -11.26 -6.83 19.54
C ARG A 617 -11.02 -6.38 20.98
N LEU A 618 -9.81 -6.57 21.50
CA LEU A 618 -9.46 -6.15 22.86
C LEU A 618 -9.46 -4.62 23.00
N PHE A 619 -8.88 -3.92 22.03
CA PHE A 619 -8.82 -2.46 22.03
C PHE A 619 -10.21 -1.83 22.14
N ARG A 620 -11.17 -2.31 21.33
CA ARG A 620 -12.56 -1.82 21.31
C ARG A 620 -13.50 -2.54 22.29
N ALA A 621 -13.00 -3.50 23.07
CA ALA A 621 -13.77 -4.33 23.99
C ALA A 621 -15.01 -5.01 23.35
N ILE A 622 -14.83 -5.59 22.16
CA ILE A 622 -15.92 -6.20 21.39
C ILE A 622 -16.28 -7.56 22.01
N PRO A 623 -17.55 -7.85 22.36
CA PRO A 623 -17.98 -9.16 22.89
C PRO A 623 -17.56 -10.33 21.99
N ALA A 624 -17.19 -11.47 22.58
CA ALA A 624 -16.58 -12.60 21.87
C ALA A 624 -17.38 -13.12 20.66
N ASP A 625 -18.71 -13.10 20.78
CA ASP A 625 -19.70 -13.53 19.79
C ASP A 625 -19.98 -12.49 18.70
N GLN A 626 -19.60 -11.23 18.91
CA GLN A 626 -19.82 -10.13 17.96
C GLN A 626 -18.65 -9.99 16.96
N PRO A 627 -18.90 -9.55 15.72
CA PRO A 627 -17.87 -9.37 14.70
C PRO A 627 -16.96 -8.15 14.97
N VAL A 628 -15.73 -8.23 14.46
CA VAL A 628 -14.82 -7.08 14.38
C VAL A 628 -15.01 -6.42 13.01
N HIS A 629 -15.62 -5.24 12.97
CA HIS A 629 -15.81 -4.47 11.75
C HIS A 629 -14.65 -3.51 11.49
N ASN A 630 -14.03 -3.62 10.31
CA ASN A 630 -12.95 -2.74 9.86
C ASN A 630 -13.34 -2.10 8.53
N PRO A 631 -14.14 -1.01 8.55
CA PRO A 631 -14.46 -0.28 7.33
C PRO A 631 -13.25 0.49 6.79
N VAL A 632 -13.36 0.97 5.55
CA VAL A 632 -12.38 1.89 4.96
C VAL A 632 -12.26 3.15 5.83
N ASN A 633 -11.04 3.59 6.13
CA ASN A 633 -10.81 4.82 6.92
C ASN A 633 -10.10 5.92 6.14
N ALA A 634 -9.42 5.59 5.04
CA ALA A 634 -8.71 6.57 4.22
C ALA A 634 -8.71 6.12 2.75
N VAL A 635 -9.10 7.03 1.86
CA VAL A 635 -9.08 6.82 0.40
C VAL A 635 -7.94 7.63 -0.21
N MET A 636 -7.00 6.93 -0.84
CA MET A 636 -5.74 7.52 -1.31
C MET A 636 -5.38 6.98 -2.69
N LEU A 637 -5.82 7.64 -3.75
CA LEU A 637 -5.49 7.27 -5.12
C LEU A 637 -4.01 7.54 -5.48
N GLY A 638 -3.50 6.83 -6.48
CA GLY A 638 -2.15 6.98 -6.99
C GLY A 638 -2.13 7.60 -8.38
N ARG A 639 -1.25 8.60 -8.58
CA ARG A 639 -1.01 9.21 -9.88
C ARG A 639 0.32 8.81 -10.44
N ARG A 640 0.35 8.45 -11.73
CA ARG A 640 1.61 8.27 -12.46
C ARG A 640 1.97 9.56 -13.18
N ASN A 641 2.87 10.30 -12.58
CA ASN A 641 3.41 11.52 -13.12
C ASN A 641 4.62 11.21 -14.01
N ASN A 642 4.76 11.98 -15.10
CA ASN A 642 5.92 11.96 -15.97
C ASN A 642 6.44 13.38 -16.21
N PRO A 643 7.76 13.55 -16.35
CA PRO A 643 8.33 14.80 -16.83
C PRO A 643 7.98 15.00 -18.32
N PRO A 644 8.12 16.22 -18.85
CA PRO A 644 8.03 16.47 -20.28
C PRO A 644 9.20 15.81 -21.03
N ASP A 645 8.97 15.34 -22.26
CA ASP A 645 9.99 14.87 -23.20
C ASP A 645 9.72 15.52 -24.57
N LYS A 646 10.42 16.64 -24.82
CA LYS A 646 10.22 17.47 -26.03
C LYS A 646 10.56 16.70 -27.31
N GLU A 647 11.56 15.81 -27.27
CA GLU A 647 11.96 15.01 -28.44
C GLU A 647 10.89 14.00 -28.84
N LYS A 648 10.19 13.43 -27.85
CA LYS A 648 9.09 12.48 -28.07
C LYS A 648 7.70 13.12 -28.11
N GLY A 649 7.61 14.45 -28.01
CA GLY A 649 6.35 15.18 -27.94
C GLY A 649 5.49 14.84 -26.72
N ILE A 650 6.09 14.38 -25.62
CA ILE A 650 5.38 14.01 -24.39
C ILE A 650 5.27 15.25 -23.50
N ARG A 651 4.04 15.67 -23.20
CA ARG A 651 3.75 16.77 -22.27
C ARG A 651 3.84 16.30 -20.82
N SER A 652 4.05 17.25 -19.91
CA SER A 652 4.21 16.97 -18.48
C SER A 652 2.87 16.56 -17.83
N LEU A 653 2.90 15.57 -16.96
CA LEU A 653 1.84 15.34 -15.95
C LEU A 653 2.37 15.50 -14.52
N ALA A 654 3.63 15.93 -14.35
CA ALA A 654 4.29 16.06 -13.06
C ALA A 654 3.98 17.38 -12.35
N VAL A 655 2.71 17.83 -12.39
CA VAL A 655 2.24 19.08 -11.77
C VAL A 655 1.82 18.91 -10.30
N TYR A 656 1.75 17.67 -9.82
CA TYR A 656 1.34 17.36 -8.45
C TYR A 656 2.51 17.37 -7.46
N SER A 657 2.27 17.96 -6.29
CA SER A 657 3.03 17.81 -5.04
C SER A 657 2.99 16.34 -4.55
N PRO A 658 3.78 15.92 -3.53
CA PRO A 658 3.75 14.54 -3.04
C PRO A 658 2.35 14.03 -2.67
N ILE A 659 1.53 14.90 -2.08
CA ILE A 659 0.18 14.59 -1.65
C ILE A 659 -0.74 15.76 -1.99
N HIS A 660 -1.87 15.44 -2.63
CA HIS A 660 -2.97 16.37 -2.85
C HIS A 660 -4.26 15.87 -2.18
N TYR A 661 -5.10 16.81 -1.77
CA TYR A 661 -6.49 16.59 -1.40
C TYR A 661 -7.38 17.26 -2.44
N GLN A 662 -8.40 16.56 -2.94
CA GLN A 662 -9.36 17.10 -3.88
C GLN A 662 -10.76 16.96 -3.29
N GLU A 663 -11.53 18.05 -3.36
CA GLU A 663 -12.96 18.01 -3.08
C GLU A 663 -13.66 17.16 -4.16
N LEU A 664 -14.89 16.72 -3.88
CA LEU A 664 -15.58 15.76 -4.75
C LEU A 664 -15.66 16.16 -6.23
N PRO A 665 -15.91 17.42 -6.61
CA PRO A 665 -15.95 17.80 -8.03
C PRO A 665 -14.62 17.54 -8.74
N GLU A 666 -13.51 18.05 -8.21
CA GLU A 666 -12.17 17.87 -8.78
C GLU A 666 -11.74 16.41 -8.75
N LEU A 667 -12.05 15.70 -7.66
CA LEU A 667 -11.79 14.27 -7.53
C LEU A 667 -12.51 13.46 -8.63
N PHE A 668 -13.76 13.80 -8.94
CA PHE A 668 -14.52 13.11 -9.97
C PHE A 668 -14.06 13.47 -11.38
N MET A 669 -13.56 14.68 -11.63
CA MET A 669 -12.87 14.98 -12.90
C MET A 669 -11.71 14.00 -13.15
N ASP A 670 -10.97 13.68 -12.08
CA ASP A 670 -9.87 12.74 -12.15
C ASP A 670 -10.31 11.28 -12.24
N PHE A 671 -11.33 10.87 -11.50
CA PHE A 671 -11.89 9.53 -11.60
C PHE A 671 -12.44 9.24 -12.99
N ILE A 672 -13.16 10.18 -13.60
CA ILE A 672 -13.70 10.06 -14.95
C ILE A 672 -12.57 9.89 -15.98
N CYS A 673 -11.47 10.63 -15.81
CA CYS A 673 -10.42 10.69 -16.83
C CYS A 673 -9.30 9.67 -16.64
N SER A 674 -8.91 9.37 -15.40
CA SER A 674 -7.84 8.43 -15.04
C SER A 674 -6.61 8.57 -15.96
N LEU A 675 -5.99 9.75 -15.92
CA LEU A 675 -4.94 10.14 -16.87
C LEU A 675 -3.62 9.43 -16.60
N THR A 676 -2.90 9.08 -17.68
CA THR A 676 -1.59 8.43 -17.63
C THR A 676 -0.65 8.96 -18.70
N GLY A 677 0.63 9.09 -18.35
CA GLY A 677 1.70 9.47 -19.29
C GLY A 677 2.16 8.35 -20.23
N LYS A 678 1.61 7.13 -20.11
CA LYS A 678 1.89 6.04 -21.06
C LYS A 678 0.96 6.17 -22.26
N SER A 679 1.51 6.04 -23.47
CA SER A 679 0.77 6.03 -24.73
C SER A 679 -0.04 7.30 -24.97
N PRO A 680 0.60 8.47 -25.17
CA PRO A 680 -0.13 9.66 -25.62
C PRO A 680 -0.88 9.29 -26.90
N SER A 681 -2.20 9.43 -26.86
CA SER A 681 -3.02 9.37 -28.07
C SER A 681 -2.53 10.44 -29.05
N THR A 682 -2.87 10.29 -30.34
CA THR A 682 -2.57 11.30 -31.37
C THR A 682 -3.08 12.71 -31.03
N THR A 683 -3.95 12.84 -30.02
CA THR A 683 -4.61 14.09 -29.59
C THR A 683 -4.36 14.47 -28.12
N GLY A 684 -3.48 13.78 -27.37
CA GLY A 684 -3.18 14.15 -25.98
C GLY A 684 -2.97 13.00 -25.00
N ALA A 685 -3.15 13.23 -23.69
CA ALA A 685 -2.71 12.32 -22.63
C ALA A 685 -3.40 10.95 -22.74
N GLY A 686 -2.78 9.87 -22.26
CA GLY A 686 -3.48 8.58 -22.18
C GLY A 686 -4.59 8.64 -21.12
N SER A 687 -5.70 7.95 -21.35
CA SER A 687 -6.77 7.75 -20.36
C SER A 687 -7.02 6.25 -20.18
N GLU A 688 -7.11 5.80 -18.92
CA GLU A 688 -7.52 4.43 -18.60
C GLU A 688 -9.06 4.29 -18.46
N GLY A 689 -9.81 5.34 -18.80
CA GLY A 689 -11.26 5.44 -18.63
C GLY A 689 -11.70 5.59 -17.18
N ALA A 690 -13.00 5.76 -16.96
CA ALA A 690 -13.58 5.97 -15.64
C ALA A 690 -13.08 4.93 -14.62
N LEU A 691 -12.64 5.40 -13.46
CA LEU A 691 -12.18 4.59 -12.32
C LEU A 691 -11.05 3.62 -12.67
N THR A 692 -10.28 3.85 -13.75
CA THR A 692 -9.31 2.91 -14.36
C THR A 692 -9.91 1.60 -14.85
N LYS A 693 -11.22 1.60 -15.10
CA LYS A 693 -12.01 0.42 -15.50
C LYS A 693 -12.39 0.45 -16.98
N GLY A 694 -11.90 1.39 -17.79
CA GLY A 694 -12.22 1.45 -19.22
C GLY A 694 -12.06 0.10 -19.96
N PRO A 695 -10.94 -0.64 -19.78
CA PRO A 695 -10.78 -1.97 -20.40
C PRO A 695 -11.59 -3.09 -19.74
N PHE A 696 -12.20 -2.84 -18.58
CA PHE A 696 -12.79 -3.83 -17.69
C PHE A 696 -14.27 -3.58 -17.38
N ASN A 697 -14.91 -2.59 -18.01
CA ASN A 697 -16.34 -2.32 -17.86
C ASN A 697 -17.04 -2.54 -19.21
N ALA A 698 -18.03 -3.45 -19.23
CA ALA A 698 -18.82 -3.74 -20.42
C ALA A 698 -20.11 -2.90 -20.51
N LEU A 699 -20.38 -2.03 -19.53
CA LEU A 699 -21.54 -1.15 -19.45
C LEU A 699 -21.15 0.30 -19.73
N ARG A 700 -22.14 1.19 -19.75
CA ARG A 700 -21.88 2.63 -19.72
C ARG A 700 -21.20 2.98 -18.39
N PRO A 701 -20.14 3.81 -18.40
CA PRO A 701 -19.40 4.13 -17.17
C PRO A 701 -20.22 4.92 -16.14
N ALA A 702 -21.33 5.55 -16.53
CA ALA A 702 -22.17 6.35 -15.65
C ALA A 702 -22.68 5.58 -14.42
N ALA A 703 -23.06 4.30 -14.59
CA ALA A 703 -23.55 3.47 -13.48
C ALA A 703 -22.48 3.26 -12.37
N ASP A 704 -21.23 3.01 -12.78
CA ASP A 704 -20.08 2.91 -11.88
C ASP A 704 -19.80 4.26 -11.18
N LEU A 705 -19.80 5.35 -11.95
CA LEU A 705 -19.52 6.71 -11.45
C LEU A 705 -20.60 7.19 -10.46
N ASN A 706 -21.88 6.94 -10.75
CA ASN A 706 -23.00 7.29 -9.89
C ASN A 706 -22.93 6.53 -8.56
N SER A 707 -22.63 5.22 -8.61
CA SER A 707 -22.46 4.39 -7.42
C SER A 707 -21.29 4.87 -6.56
N ALA A 708 -20.15 5.16 -7.19
CA ALA A 708 -18.99 5.71 -6.50
C ALA A 708 -19.34 7.08 -5.87
N LEU A 709 -19.99 7.99 -6.60
CA LEU A 709 -20.32 9.33 -6.12
C LEU A 709 -21.23 9.27 -4.89
N VAL A 710 -22.29 8.48 -4.96
CA VAL A 710 -23.19 8.27 -3.82
C VAL A 710 -22.43 7.65 -2.65
N GLY A 711 -21.56 6.67 -2.90
CA GLY A 711 -20.69 6.08 -1.87
C GLY A 711 -19.83 7.12 -1.15
N PHE A 712 -19.15 8.01 -1.90
CA PHE A 712 -18.33 9.09 -1.33
C PHE A 712 -19.15 10.10 -0.54
N ILE A 713 -20.33 10.49 -1.04
CA ILE A 713 -21.24 11.43 -0.33
C ILE A 713 -21.70 10.81 1.00
N LEU A 714 -22.15 9.55 0.99
CA LEU A 714 -22.72 8.89 2.18
C LEU A 714 -21.66 8.53 3.24
N THR A 715 -20.43 8.27 2.80
CA THR A 715 -19.32 7.93 3.71
C THR A 715 -18.57 9.17 4.20
N GLY A 716 -18.67 10.30 3.49
CA GLY A 716 -17.90 11.50 3.78
C GLY A 716 -16.40 11.31 3.60
N TYR A 717 -15.97 10.34 2.79
CA TYR A 717 -14.55 10.07 2.60
C TYR A 717 -13.84 11.19 1.84
N ALA A 718 -12.67 11.57 2.36
CA ALA A 718 -11.77 12.51 1.70
C ALA A 718 -10.98 11.85 0.58
N GLY A 719 -10.97 12.47 -0.61
CA GLY A 719 -10.17 12.03 -1.75
C GLY A 719 -8.75 12.57 -1.71
N PHE A 720 -7.80 11.80 -1.14
CA PHE A 720 -6.38 12.11 -1.22
C PHE A 720 -5.74 11.43 -2.41
N SER A 721 -4.63 11.98 -2.89
CA SER A 721 -3.81 11.39 -3.96
C SER A 721 -2.32 11.47 -3.67
N THR A 722 -1.57 10.51 -4.19
CA THR A 722 -0.12 10.40 -4.00
C THR A 722 0.60 10.39 -5.33
N ALA A 723 1.67 11.17 -5.46
CA ALA A 723 2.52 11.17 -6.65
C ALA A 723 3.39 9.90 -6.74
N ALA A 724 3.45 9.31 -7.93
CA ALA A 724 4.39 8.26 -8.31
C ALA A 724 5.08 8.61 -9.63
N GLY A 725 6.28 8.08 -9.84
CA GLY A 725 7.14 8.42 -10.98
C GLY A 725 7.94 9.69 -10.70
N HIS A 726 7.32 10.86 -10.89
CA HIS A 726 7.98 12.17 -10.80
C HIS A 726 7.17 13.22 -10.02
N ILE A 727 7.88 14.22 -9.49
CA ILE A 727 7.33 15.47 -8.95
C ILE A 727 8.07 16.62 -9.61
N GLY A 728 7.35 17.41 -10.41
CA GLY A 728 7.98 18.29 -11.38
C GLY A 728 8.85 17.52 -12.39
N PRO A 729 9.51 18.25 -13.30
CA PRO A 729 10.37 17.64 -14.31
C PRO A 729 11.62 16.99 -13.72
N ASN A 730 12.13 17.48 -12.59
CA ASN A 730 13.49 17.20 -12.15
C ASN A 730 13.60 16.17 -11.02
N VAL A 731 12.51 15.90 -10.28
CA VAL A 731 12.55 15.01 -9.11
C VAL A 731 11.87 13.69 -9.42
N ARG A 732 12.66 12.62 -9.52
CA ARG A 732 12.17 11.25 -9.67
C ARG A 732 11.94 10.62 -8.29
N VAL A 733 10.75 10.09 -8.08
CA VAL A 733 10.30 9.50 -6.80
C VAL A 733 9.87 8.04 -6.92
N ASP A 734 9.74 7.51 -8.14
CA ASP A 734 9.26 6.14 -8.41
C ASP A 734 8.02 5.80 -7.55
N HIS A 735 8.13 4.88 -6.59
CA HIS A 735 7.04 4.49 -5.70
C HIS A 735 7.27 4.88 -4.23
N ASP A 736 8.31 5.65 -3.92
CA ASP A 736 8.75 5.90 -2.54
C ASP A 736 7.66 6.60 -1.70
N ILE A 737 6.92 7.53 -2.30
CA ILE A 737 5.80 8.20 -1.64
C ILE A 737 4.64 7.23 -1.44
N SER A 738 4.33 6.39 -2.43
CA SER A 738 3.24 5.41 -2.32
C SER A 738 3.47 4.42 -1.16
N LEU A 739 4.72 4.03 -0.90
CA LEU A 739 5.10 3.14 0.20
C LEU A 739 5.04 3.83 1.57
N LEU A 740 5.43 5.11 1.63
CA LEU A 740 5.51 5.91 2.85
C LEU A 740 4.13 6.28 3.42
N ILE A 741 3.14 6.45 2.55
CA ILE A 741 1.85 7.06 2.92
C ILE A 741 1.09 6.30 4.02
N PRO A 742 0.93 4.96 3.95
CA PRO A 742 0.33 4.20 5.04
C PRO A 742 1.03 4.40 6.38
N GLU A 743 2.37 4.60 6.38
CA GLU A 743 3.14 4.84 7.59
C GLU A 743 2.81 6.19 8.25
N ILE A 744 2.49 7.19 7.45
CA ILE A 744 2.06 8.51 7.93
C ILE A 744 0.62 8.44 8.42
N TRP A 745 -0.29 7.94 7.58
CA TRP A 745 -1.73 7.95 7.85
C TRP A 745 -2.09 7.11 9.08
N CYS A 746 -1.47 5.94 9.25
CA CYS A 746 -1.79 5.07 10.41
C CYS A 746 -1.36 5.69 11.73
N ARG A 747 -0.47 6.68 11.69
CA ARG A 747 0.02 7.42 12.86
C ARG A 747 -0.74 8.71 13.10
N MET A 748 -1.77 9.02 12.33
CA MET A 748 -2.65 10.19 12.51
C MET A 748 -3.95 9.78 13.21
N SER A 749 -4.46 10.65 14.09
CA SER A 749 -5.81 10.45 14.67
C SER A 749 -6.90 10.61 13.59
N SER A 750 -8.15 10.27 13.92
CA SER A 750 -9.29 10.53 13.02
C SER A 750 -9.43 12.02 12.70
N GLU A 751 -9.39 12.89 13.70
CA GLU A 751 -9.44 14.35 13.53
C GLU A 751 -8.27 14.87 12.67
N GLU A 752 -7.05 14.37 12.89
CA GLU A 752 -5.90 14.84 12.12
C GLU A 752 -5.93 14.45 10.63
N ARG A 753 -6.76 13.46 10.25
CA ARG A 753 -6.96 13.03 8.86
C ARG A 753 -8.07 13.80 8.15
N ASP A 754 -8.87 14.57 8.90
CA ASP A 754 -9.98 15.35 8.36
C ASP A 754 -9.45 16.53 7.51
N PRO A 755 -9.83 16.66 6.23
CA PRO A 755 -9.44 17.81 5.41
C PRO A 755 -9.82 19.16 6.01
N GLU A 756 -10.96 19.28 6.71
CA GLU A 756 -11.36 20.54 7.33
C GLU A 756 -10.35 20.96 8.42
N PHE A 757 -9.94 20.00 9.23
CA PHE A 757 -8.88 20.20 10.22
C PHE A 757 -7.56 20.59 9.55
N LEU A 758 -7.17 19.87 8.50
CA LEU A 758 -5.93 20.12 7.79
C LEU A 758 -5.88 21.51 7.13
N ILE A 759 -6.99 21.95 6.53
CA ILE A 759 -7.12 23.29 5.92
C ILE A 759 -7.08 24.36 7.02
N LYS A 760 -7.88 24.22 8.08
CA LYS A 760 -7.94 25.16 9.20
C LYS A 760 -6.58 25.40 9.86
N GLU A 761 -5.79 24.34 9.99
CA GLU A 761 -4.45 24.40 10.60
C GLU A 761 -3.35 24.86 9.62
N GLY A 762 -3.69 25.14 8.35
CA GLY A 762 -2.76 25.52 7.29
C GLY A 762 -1.80 24.39 6.89
N LEU A 763 -2.21 23.13 7.10
CA LEU A 763 -1.48 21.93 6.71
C LEU A 763 -1.75 21.58 5.23
N LEU A 764 -2.85 22.08 4.67
CA LEU A 764 -3.17 22.09 3.25
C LEU A 764 -3.26 23.53 2.73
N GLU A 765 -2.77 23.79 1.53
CA GLU A 765 -2.96 25.05 0.80
C GLU A 765 -3.69 24.81 -0.53
N PRO A 766 -4.69 25.64 -0.89
CA PRO A 766 -5.41 25.49 -2.15
C PRO A 766 -4.55 25.98 -3.32
N LEU A 767 -4.67 25.31 -4.48
CA LEU A 767 -4.23 25.87 -5.75
C LEU A 767 -5.35 26.75 -6.31
N GLN A 768 -4.96 27.89 -6.88
CA GLN A 768 -5.88 28.89 -7.42
C GLN A 768 -5.59 29.09 -8.89
N ASP A 769 -6.63 29.35 -9.68
CA ASP A 769 -6.46 29.74 -11.07
C ASP A 769 -5.63 31.03 -11.16
N PHE A 770 -4.81 31.12 -12.20
CA PHE A 770 -3.94 32.27 -12.42
C PHE A 770 -3.75 32.56 -13.90
N ASP A 771 -3.37 33.79 -14.24
CA ASP A 771 -3.03 34.18 -15.61
C ASP A 771 -1.55 33.92 -15.91
N TYR A 772 -1.29 33.30 -17.05
CA TYR A 772 0.06 33.13 -17.61
C TYR A 772 0.03 33.48 -19.09
N GLU A 773 0.85 34.45 -19.52
CA GLU A 773 0.93 34.91 -20.91
C GLU A 773 -0.44 35.27 -21.55
N GLY A 774 -1.36 35.81 -20.74
CA GLY A 774 -2.71 36.21 -21.18
C GLY A 774 -3.71 35.04 -21.30
N GLN A 775 -3.34 33.85 -20.85
CA GLN A 775 -4.22 32.69 -20.76
C GLN A 775 -4.53 32.36 -19.29
N GLN A 776 -5.80 32.07 -19.01
CA GLN A 776 -6.23 31.61 -17.70
C GLN A 776 -5.87 30.12 -17.52
N ILE A 777 -5.12 29.82 -16.47
CA ILE A 777 -4.66 28.47 -16.14
C ILE A 777 -5.55 27.89 -15.03
N PRO A 778 -6.29 26.79 -15.28
CA PRO A 778 -7.28 26.26 -14.34
C PRO A 778 -6.64 25.40 -13.24
N ALA A 779 -5.68 25.95 -12.50
CA ALA A 779 -4.91 25.23 -11.48
C ALA A 779 -5.74 24.79 -10.28
N SER A 780 -6.89 25.43 -10.03
CA SER A 780 -7.84 25.03 -8.99
C SER A 780 -8.33 23.59 -9.13
N ARG A 781 -8.32 23.02 -10.34
CA ARG A 781 -8.67 21.60 -10.60
C ARG A 781 -7.78 20.61 -9.86
N LEU A 782 -6.58 21.02 -9.44
CA LEU A 782 -5.65 20.20 -8.67
C LEU A 782 -5.99 20.16 -7.16
N GLY A 783 -6.99 20.93 -6.72
CA GLY A 783 -7.44 21.00 -5.34
C GLY A 783 -6.42 21.64 -4.40
N TYR A 784 -6.10 20.93 -3.32
CA TYR A 784 -5.17 21.36 -2.27
C TYR A 784 -3.94 20.48 -2.29
N ARG A 785 -2.82 21.04 -1.81
CA ARG A 785 -1.57 20.28 -1.58
C ARG A 785 -1.08 20.42 -0.16
N ILE A 786 -0.26 19.47 0.27
CA ILE A 786 0.40 19.54 1.58
C ILE A 786 1.38 20.71 1.65
N THR A 787 1.49 21.29 2.84
CA THR A 787 2.42 22.39 3.12
C THR A 787 3.64 21.92 3.90
N TYR A 788 4.61 22.82 4.06
CA TYR A 788 5.75 22.60 4.96
C TYR A 788 5.29 22.26 6.40
N LYS A 789 4.19 22.86 6.88
CA LYS A 789 3.63 22.56 8.21
C LYS A 789 3.16 21.11 8.33
N PHE A 790 2.62 20.53 7.25
CA PHE A 790 2.22 19.11 7.20
C PHE A 790 3.42 18.20 7.47
N LEU A 791 4.56 18.48 6.85
CA LEU A 791 5.79 17.70 7.04
C LEU A 791 6.22 17.75 8.51
N LEU A 792 6.34 18.96 9.08
CA LEU A 792 6.77 19.10 10.46
C LEU A 792 5.86 18.33 11.44
N ARG A 793 4.54 18.36 11.21
CA ARG A 793 3.56 17.76 12.12
C ARG A 793 3.46 16.23 11.99
N PHE A 794 3.44 15.70 10.77
CA PHE A 794 3.13 14.29 10.53
C PHE A 794 4.33 13.48 10.04
N PHE A 795 5.20 14.06 9.20
CA PHE A 795 6.44 13.38 8.81
C PHE A 795 7.41 13.28 9.99
N GLY A 796 7.34 14.18 10.97
CA GLY A 796 8.06 14.08 12.24
C GLY A 796 7.65 12.87 13.11
N ARG A 797 6.63 12.10 12.70
CA ARG A 797 6.29 10.79 13.31
C ARG A 797 7.10 9.63 12.73
N VAL A 798 7.81 9.86 11.62
CA VAL A 798 8.61 8.87 10.89
C VAL A 798 10.07 9.30 10.80
N PHE A 799 10.35 10.56 10.48
CA PHE A 799 11.70 11.09 10.24
C PHE A 799 12.22 11.94 11.39
N ASP A 800 13.55 11.94 11.58
CA ASP A 800 14.22 12.84 12.54
C ASP A 800 14.24 14.28 12.05
N ASN A 801 14.50 14.48 10.75
CA ASN A 801 14.42 15.77 10.10
C ASN A 801 13.33 15.74 9.01
N PRO A 802 12.05 15.94 9.37
CA PRO A 802 10.96 15.86 8.40
C PRO A 802 11.00 16.97 7.34
N ALA A 803 11.62 18.11 7.65
CA ALA A 803 11.71 19.27 6.75
C ALA A 803 12.62 19.03 5.55
N SER A 804 13.64 18.17 5.67
CA SER A 804 14.58 17.89 4.57
C SER A 804 14.06 16.85 3.58
N VAL A 805 13.03 16.08 3.96
CA VAL A 805 12.45 15.02 3.12
C VAL A 805 11.94 15.60 1.80
N PHE A 806 11.14 16.66 1.90
CA PHE A 806 10.64 17.41 0.75
C PHE A 806 11.01 18.89 0.89
N ASP A 807 11.94 19.33 0.05
CA ASP A 807 12.26 20.74 -0.08
C ASP A 807 11.13 21.51 -0.77
N GLU A 808 11.30 22.83 -0.87
CA GLU A 808 10.28 23.69 -1.46
C GLU A 808 9.98 23.38 -2.93
N THR A 809 10.96 22.91 -3.71
CA THR A 809 10.77 22.55 -5.12
C THR A 809 9.98 21.26 -5.31
N ILE A 810 9.99 20.37 -4.31
CA ILE A 810 9.15 19.17 -4.26
C ILE A 810 7.74 19.53 -3.81
N LEU A 811 7.60 20.35 -2.76
CA LEU A 811 6.29 20.80 -2.29
C LEU A 811 5.58 21.67 -3.34
N LYS A 812 6.35 22.45 -4.09
CA LYS A 812 5.89 23.42 -5.10
C LYS A 812 6.54 23.14 -6.46
N PRO A 813 6.04 22.16 -7.23
CA PRO A 813 6.63 21.74 -8.51
C PRO A 813 6.79 22.88 -9.52
N GLU A 814 5.96 23.92 -9.45
CA GLU A 814 6.05 25.13 -10.26
C GLU A 814 7.38 25.90 -10.09
N LYS A 815 8.10 25.67 -8.99
CA LYS A 815 9.44 26.25 -8.76
C LYS A 815 10.56 25.53 -9.50
N GLN A 816 10.31 24.32 -10.00
CA GLN A 816 11.29 23.60 -10.82
C GLN A 816 11.29 24.11 -12.26
N ASP A 817 10.09 24.29 -12.82
CA ASP A 817 9.86 24.80 -14.18
C ASP A 817 8.39 25.25 -14.30
N LEU A 818 8.17 26.56 -14.37
CA LEU A 818 6.84 27.15 -14.45
C LEU A 818 6.16 26.86 -15.80
N GLU A 819 6.91 26.83 -16.91
CA GLU A 819 6.37 26.59 -18.26
C GLU A 819 5.80 25.16 -18.34
N SER A 820 6.58 24.17 -17.90
CA SER A 820 6.14 22.77 -17.85
C SER A 820 4.98 22.54 -16.87
N PHE A 821 4.89 23.35 -15.81
CA PHE A 821 3.79 23.29 -14.85
C PHE A 821 2.48 23.82 -15.48
N VAL A 822 2.55 24.98 -16.14
CA VAL A 822 1.42 25.60 -16.85
C VAL A 822 0.92 24.67 -17.96
N ASP A 823 1.83 24.19 -18.83
CA ASP A 823 1.48 23.28 -19.92
C ASP A 823 0.82 21.99 -19.41
N GLY A 824 1.32 21.42 -18.30
CA GLY A 824 0.76 20.22 -17.71
C GLY A 824 -0.66 20.40 -17.16
N ILE A 825 -0.98 21.55 -16.57
CA ILE A 825 -2.35 21.85 -16.10
C ILE A 825 -3.31 22.00 -17.27
N GLN A 826 -2.90 22.73 -18.31
CA GLN A 826 -3.68 22.86 -19.53
C GLN A 826 -3.91 21.49 -20.18
N TYR A 827 -2.88 20.66 -20.21
CA TYR A 827 -2.97 19.31 -20.75
C TYR A 827 -4.00 18.44 -20.03
N ILE A 828 -4.04 18.52 -18.69
CA ILE A 828 -5.07 17.86 -17.88
C ILE A 828 -6.46 18.38 -18.25
N ALA A 829 -6.63 19.70 -18.37
CA ALA A 829 -7.92 20.31 -18.70
C ALA A 829 -8.42 19.92 -20.11
N GLU A 830 -7.54 19.91 -21.10
CA GLU A 830 -7.82 19.45 -22.47
C GLU A 830 -8.21 17.96 -22.48
N ALA A 831 -7.47 17.13 -21.74
CA ALA A 831 -7.76 15.71 -21.64
C ALA A 831 -9.11 15.45 -20.96
N GLN A 832 -9.45 16.22 -19.92
CA GLN A 832 -10.75 16.18 -19.26
C GLN A 832 -11.89 16.54 -20.22
N GLN A 833 -11.75 17.63 -20.99
CA GLN A 833 -12.73 18.01 -21.99
C GLN A 833 -12.94 16.89 -23.02
N ARG A 834 -11.85 16.34 -23.57
CA ARG A 834 -11.91 15.28 -24.57
C ARG A 834 -12.57 14.01 -24.05
N VAL A 835 -12.28 13.58 -22.81
CA VAL A 835 -12.90 12.40 -22.21
C VAL A 835 -14.40 12.64 -22.02
N VAL A 836 -14.79 13.80 -21.48
CA VAL A 836 -16.21 14.14 -21.25
C VAL A 836 -17.01 14.20 -22.56
N MET A 837 -16.40 14.61 -23.68
CA MET A 837 -17.08 14.58 -24.98
C MET A 837 -17.58 13.19 -25.39
N GLN A 838 -16.95 12.11 -24.90
CA GLN A 838 -17.42 10.74 -25.18
C GLN A 838 -18.78 10.46 -24.53
N TYR A 839 -19.00 10.97 -23.32
CA TYR A 839 -20.28 10.85 -22.59
C TYR A 839 -21.40 11.64 -23.27
N PHE A 840 -21.08 12.78 -23.88
CA PHE A 840 -22.04 13.51 -24.72
C PHE A 840 -22.36 12.77 -26.02
N GLN A 841 -21.38 12.11 -26.63
CA GLN A 841 -21.55 11.40 -27.91
C GLN A 841 -22.40 10.13 -27.79
N ASP A 842 -22.32 9.41 -26.66
CA ASP A 842 -23.09 8.18 -26.44
C ASP A 842 -24.36 8.38 -25.58
N GLY A 843 -24.60 9.62 -25.11
CA GLY A 843 -25.75 10.00 -24.31
C GLY A 843 -25.64 9.65 -22.83
N SER A 844 -24.52 9.10 -22.36
CA SER A 844 -24.34 8.69 -20.96
C SER A 844 -24.32 9.87 -19.97
N TYR A 845 -24.26 11.12 -20.44
CA TYR A 845 -24.36 12.31 -19.57
C TYR A 845 -25.78 12.56 -19.04
N GLU A 846 -26.81 11.91 -19.61
CA GLU A 846 -28.21 12.01 -19.17
C GLU A 846 -28.57 11.01 -18.05
N GLU A 847 -27.69 10.03 -17.80
CA GLU A 847 -27.75 9.03 -16.74
C GLU A 847 -27.00 9.50 -15.49
#